data_AF-A0A8B9KWD1-F1
#
_entry.id   AF-A0A8B9KWD1-F1
#
_cell.length_a   1.000
_cell.length_b   1.000
_cell.length_c   1.000
_cell.angle_alpha   90.00
_cell.angle_beta   90.00
_cell.angle_gamma   90.00
#
_symmetry.space_group_name_H-M   'P 1'
#
loop_
_entity.id
_entity.type
_entity.pdbx_description
1 polymer ?
#
loop_
_entity_poly.entity_id
_entity_poly.type
_entity_poly.pdbx_seq_one_letter_code
_entity_poly.pdbx_strand_id
1 'polypeptide(L)'
;MSGDTTTLSWKVPTPGSEGPKSPVFGLSGEGGPVKILKVCFCSTNNLKNFKLVKCDSSWQIRAIIQSILISGRLGPNVQNGPCFGLRLKHLKSEEHYWLHPDLTIGDVEQRYERLHVEAEWRYDLRIRYIPANYLETFKEDRTSLLYLYHQVRNDYMQHYASKVSEEQSLFTNMSHWDNIMLSFRKDVGLNLFFPQKLIDSNKPKQLRKMIQQTFLQYGTLKEEECILKFFKTFGEFINFNEEVFPCELVQSWSLSVDLVIGARGIRQRAHSDSSMLCLAEFKQIRSIKSSAQGDGKALLQVDIKGAKQPLSVNVPTLAMAENMADLIDGYCRLESNTDSSLISRPNNKVTSYNSDSDIYCEIMDEKPPPPVPKFGIPRKAIVLGRILGAGFFGEVYEGVYKKGKINVAVKTCKDCSPDVMEKFMSEAVIMKNLDHPHIVSLIGIIEESPVWIIMELYQHGELGNYLTQNKNTLTNVTLVLFSLQICKALVYLQGKNMVHRDIAVRNVLVATPECVKLGDFGLSRYIENEEYYKASITRLPIKWMAPESINFRRFTTASDVWMFAVCMWEMMSRGQQPFFWLENRDVINQLEQGIRLPKPELCPPALYSLMTCCWSYDPGERPSFTELVCRISDVHTMEKELEVEKERDRARSTKFLEPKFTEPPPKVTIGLLLPLNEALCASSPDLASPCDYQSPIDSTNTLTVPTVAARRLSLGEEFSVGPSSMEDAQRLWQAEKQRMQDTIKKQKEDMVDDKHWLDKEEKLLVRRNSINTYLMSDPQMAPAKPPRISVQPAPTAELDRSEDKVYQCVMDLVKVVVQLKNDVNTLPSSEYISIVKSVGMSLRDLIHSVDDILPTLHGSVRTEIEGTQKLLNKDMAELISKMRLAQQNSITSLKEECKKQMLAAAHTLAMDAKNLLDAVDQARVRANLAKPKPEDADTADTD
;
A
#
# COMPACT_ATOMS: atom_id res chain seq x y z
N MET A 1 -12.75 -43.52 -48.65
CA MET A 1 -13.30 -44.78 -48.09
C MET A 1 -13.83 -44.53 -46.68
N SER A 2 -14.61 -45.47 -46.13
CA SER A 2 -15.18 -45.45 -44.77
C SER A 2 -14.15 -45.65 -43.66
N GLY A 3 -14.41 -45.18 -42.43
CA GLY A 3 -13.60 -45.56 -41.26
C GLY A 3 -13.71 -44.67 -40.01
N ASP A 4 -14.84 -44.78 -39.31
CA ASP A 4 -15.05 -44.65 -37.85
C ASP A 4 -14.31 -43.61 -36.99
N THR A 5 -15.12 -42.78 -36.32
CA THR A 5 -14.81 -42.10 -35.07
C THR A 5 -14.46 -43.07 -33.93
N THR A 6 -13.37 -42.82 -33.19
CA THR A 6 -13.25 -43.30 -31.78
C THR A 6 -12.63 -42.24 -30.87
N THR A 7 -13.15 -42.16 -29.64
CA THR A 7 -12.67 -41.25 -28.59
C THR A 7 -11.48 -41.86 -27.85
N LEU A 8 -10.40 -41.12 -27.64
CA LEU A 8 -9.30 -41.54 -26.76
C LEU A 8 -9.24 -40.69 -25.49
N SER A 9 -9.56 -41.34 -24.37
CA SER A 9 -9.50 -40.79 -23.01
C SER A 9 -8.06 -40.59 -22.54
N TRP A 10 -7.80 -39.47 -21.86
CA TRP A 10 -6.56 -39.27 -21.11
C TRP A 10 -6.41 -40.30 -19.99
N LYS A 11 -5.47 -41.24 -20.14
CA LYS A 11 -5.10 -42.18 -19.07
C LYS A 11 -4.27 -41.47 -18.01
N VAL A 12 -4.64 -41.67 -16.74
CA VAL A 12 -3.82 -41.29 -15.58
C VAL A 12 -2.60 -42.23 -15.50
N PRO A 13 -1.36 -41.72 -15.36
CA PRO A 13 -0.20 -42.55 -15.09
C PRO A 13 -0.24 -43.10 -13.65
N THR A 14 -0.13 -44.42 -13.48
CA THR A 14 0.12 -45.03 -12.17
C THR A 14 1.56 -44.77 -11.69
N PRO A 15 1.80 -44.65 -10.37
CA PRO A 15 3.08 -44.20 -9.83
C PRO A 15 4.15 -45.31 -9.81
N GLY A 16 5.40 -44.99 -10.18
CA GLY A 16 6.50 -45.95 -10.00
C GLY A 16 7.84 -45.71 -10.70
N SER A 17 8.53 -44.60 -10.45
CA SER A 17 10.02 -44.59 -10.33
C SER A 17 10.54 -43.25 -9.84
N GLU A 18 11.48 -43.30 -8.90
CA GLU A 18 12.10 -42.21 -8.12
C GLU A 18 12.38 -40.88 -8.86
N GLY A 19 11.65 -39.83 -8.48
CA GLY A 19 12.08 -38.44 -8.67
C GLY A 19 12.95 -37.96 -7.49
N PRO A 20 13.75 -36.88 -7.66
CA PRO A 20 14.70 -36.45 -6.64
C PRO A 20 14.00 -36.02 -5.33
N LYS A 21 14.47 -36.57 -4.21
CA LYS A 21 13.95 -36.27 -2.88
C LYS A 21 14.16 -34.79 -2.55
N SER A 22 13.10 -34.11 -2.12
CA SER A 22 13.24 -32.86 -1.39
C SER A 22 14.05 -33.10 -0.10
N PRO A 23 14.83 -32.12 0.38
CA PRO A 23 15.58 -32.24 1.63
C PRO A 23 14.61 -32.19 2.82
N VAL A 24 14.03 -33.35 3.15
CA VAL A 24 13.32 -33.59 4.41
C VAL A 24 14.37 -33.60 5.52
N PHE A 25 14.62 -32.44 6.12
CA PHE A 25 15.40 -32.36 7.34
C PHE A 25 14.64 -33.03 8.48
N GLY A 26 15.25 -34.06 9.07
CA GLY A 26 14.64 -34.87 10.12
C GLY A 26 14.54 -34.13 11.45
N LEU A 27 13.45 -33.39 11.64
CA LEU A 27 13.02 -32.91 12.96
C LEU A 27 12.11 -33.96 13.60
N SER A 28 12.72 -35.03 14.11
CA SER A 28 12.05 -36.05 14.93
C SER A 28 12.09 -35.64 16.40
N GLY A 29 11.20 -34.72 16.78
CA GLY A 29 10.84 -34.42 18.17
C GLY A 29 9.35 -34.71 18.38
N GLU A 30 8.99 -35.29 19.52
CA GLU A 30 7.58 -35.50 19.86
C GLU A 30 6.88 -34.17 20.15
N GLY A 31 5.57 -34.11 19.91
CA GLY A 31 4.79 -32.88 19.89
C GLY A 31 4.62 -32.22 21.27
N GLY A 32 5.62 -31.44 21.69
CA GLY A 32 5.52 -30.52 22.81
C GLY A 32 4.51 -29.38 22.58
N PRO A 33 4.20 -28.58 23.62
CA PRO A 33 3.32 -27.43 23.48
C PRO A 33 3.87 -26.42 22.48
N VAL A 34 3.00 -25.96 21.57
CA VAL A 34 3.34 -25.03 20.51
C VAL A 34 3.43 -23.60 21.07
N LYS A 35 4.58 -22.95 20.88
CA LYS A 35 4.83 -21.55 21.27
C LYS A 35 4.92 -20.62 20.05
N ILE A 36 4.66 -19.34 20.28
CA ILE A 36 4.80 -18.27 19.28
C ILE A 36 5.71 -17.17 19.85
N LEU A 37 6.97 -17.16 19.45
CA LEU A 37 7.95 -16.17 19.90
C LEU A 37 7.87 -14.88 19.08
N LYS A 38 7.77 -13.73 19.75
CA LYS A 38 7.81 -12.40 19.13
C LYS A 38 9.26 -11.89 19.05
N VAL A 39 9.94 -12.17 17.94
CA VAL A 39 11.33 -11.74 17.73
C VAL A 39 11.37 -10.39 17.00
N CYS A 40 11.88 -9.37 17.69
CA CYS A 40 12.11 -8.03 17.16
C CYS A 40 13.41 -7.95 16.34
N PHE A 41 13.49 -7.02 15.40
CA PHE A 41 14.67 -6.74 14.58
C PHE A 41 14.71 -5.29 14.07
N CYS A 42 15.90 -4.83 13.67
CA CYS A 42 16.13 -3.50 13.12
C CYS A 42 15.62 -3.37 11.67
N SER A 43 15.27 -2.15 11.26
CA SER A 43 14.74 -1.85 9.91
C SER A 43 14.95 -0.37 9.56
N THR A 44 14.61 0.02 8.33
CA THR A 44 14.75 1.39 7.77
C THR A 44 13.91 2.46 8.46
N ASN A 45 13.05 2.09 9.42
CA ASN A 45 12.24 3.01 10.20
C ASN A 45 12.51 2.71 11.68
N ASN A 46 12.54 3.72 12.55
CA ASN A 46 12.76 3.58 14.01
C ASN A 46 11.68 2.74 14.75
N LEU A 47 10.67 2.22 14.03
CA LEU A 47 9.61 1.37 14.55
C LEU A 47 10.15 -0.03 14.91
N LYS A 48 9.64 -0.59 16.01
CA LYS A 48 10.00 -1.93 16.52
C LYS A 48 9.44 -3.02 15.59
N ASN A 49 10.15 -3.32 14.50
CA ASN A 49 9.78 -4.38 13.58
C ASN A 49 9.95 -5.75 14.26
N PHE A 50 9.06 -6.69 13.97
CA PHE A 50 9.10 -8.05 14.55
C PHE A 50 8.53 -9.10 13.60
N LYS A 51 8.84 -10.37 13.89
CA LYS A 51 8.23 -11.55 13.29
C LYS A 51 7.76 -12.47 14.42
N LEU A 52 6.56 -13.03 14.25
CA LEU A 52 6.09 -14.14 15.07
C LEU A 52 6.69 -15.45 14.52
N VAL A 53 7.38 -16.20 15.37
CA VAL A 53 7.99 -17.49 15.03
C VAL A 53 7.26 -18.58 15.79
N LYS A 54 6.53 -19.44 15.07
CA LYS A 54 5.87 -20.63 15.62
C LYS A 54 6.90 -21.74 15.76
N CYS A 55 7.06 -22.28 16.96
CA CYS A 55 8.02 -23.33 17.29
C CYS A 55 7.46 -24.22 18.42
N ASP A 56 8.23 -25.22 18.83
CA ASP A 56 8.02 -26.01 20.04
C ASP A 56 9.27 -25.96 20.94
N SER A 57 9.18 -26.55 22.14
CA SER A 57 10.24 -26.50 23.14
C SER A 57 11.56 -27.14 22.70
N SER A 58 11.58 -28.01 21.68
CA SER A 58 12.79 -28.67 21.19
C SER A 58 13.61 -27.81 20.21
N TRP A 59 13.04 -26.73 19.68
CA TRP A 59 13.72 -25.89 18.68
C TRP A 59 14.95 -25.21 19.26
N GLN A 60 16.07 -25.31 18.55
CA GLN A 60 17.28 -24.58 18.90
C GLN A 60 17.25 -23.12 18.44
N ILE A 61 17.96 -22.25 19.16
CA ILE A 61 18.07 -20.82 18.83
C ILE A 61 18.63 -20.60 17.41
N ARG A 62 19.56 -21.44 16.94
CA ARG A 62 20.01 -21.42 15.53
C ARG A 62 18.87 -21.57 14.52
N ALA A 63 17.89 -22.44 14.79
CA ALA A 63 16.74 -22.64 13.90
C ALA A 63 15.80 -21.43 13.92
N ILE A 64 15.60 -20.79 15.09
CA ILE A 64 14.83 -19.54 15.20
C ILE A 64 15.47 -18.43 14.37
N ILE A 65 16.77 -18.18 14.55
CA ILE A 65 17.55 -17.18 13.79
C ILE A 65 17.44 -17.48 12.30
N GLN A 66 17.81 -18.70 11.87
CA GLN A 66 17.78 -19.10 10.46
C GLN A 66 16.39 -18.92 9.84
N SER A 67 15.31 -19.26 10.56
CA SER A 67 13.93 -19.06 10.08
C SER A 67 13.60 -17.59 9.80
N ILE A 68 14.21 -16.65 10.53
CA ILE A 68 14.02 -15.20 10.32
C ILE A 68 14.81 -14.77 9.09
N LEU A 69 16.10 -15.14 8.99
CA LEU A 69 16.97 -14.80 7.87
C LEU A 69 16.39 -15.27 6.53
N ILE A 70 15.99 -16.54 6.41
CA ILE A 70 15.45 -17.11 5.16
C ILE A 70 14.05 -16.56 4.80
N SER A 71 13.35 -15.91 5.73
CA SER A 71 11.98 -15.41 5.48
C SER A 71 11.91 -14.09 4.72
N GLY A 72 13.04 -13.54 4.26
CA GLY A 72 13.11 -12.31 3.46
C GLY A 72 12.68 -11.04 4.20
N ARG A 73 12.34 -11.13 5.50
CA ARG A 73 11.82 -10.01 6.31
C ARG A 73 12.86 -8.95 6.65
N LEU A 74 14.16 -9.29 6.59
CA LEU A 74 15.26 -8.34 6.73
C LEU A 74 15.67 -7.71 5.40
N GLY A 75 15.49 -8.46 4.30
CA GLY A 75 15.92 -8.12 2.94
C GLY A 75 16.28 -9.40 2.16
N PRO A 76 16.59 -9.29 0.86
CA PRO A 76 17.07 -10.40 0.05
C PRO A 76 18.54 -10.76 0.37
N ASN A 77 18.97 -11.95 -0.04
CA ASN A 77 20.39 -12.34 -0.15
C ASN A 77 21.25 -12.13 1.12
N VAL A 78 20.71 -12.39 2.31
CA VAL A 78 21.54 -12.49 3.53
C VAL A 78 22.48 -13.69 3.38
N GLN A 79 23.78 -13.41 3.24
CA GLN A 79 24.83 -14.43 3.14
C GLN A 79 25.53 -14.62 4.49
N ASN A 80 25.68 -13.53 5.26
CA ASN A 80 26.46 -13.50 6.50
C ASN A 80 25.65 -13.96 7.73
N GLY A 81 24.87 -15.02 7.58
CA GLY A 81 24.04 -15.59 8.65
C GLY A 81 24.76 -15.87 9.98
N PRO A 82 26.00 -16.40 9.99
CA PRO A 82 26.77 -16.62 11.21
C PRO A 82 27.10 -15.37 12.04
N CYS A 83 26.94 -14.15 11.50
CA CYS A 83 27.18 -12.90 12.23
C CYS A 83 26.01 -12.53 13.18
N PHE A 84 24.85 -13.17 13.03
CA PHE A 84 23.64 -12.89 13.79
C PHE A 84 23.56 -13.72 15.09
N GLY A 85 23.13 -13.09 16.18
CA GLY A 85 22.78 -13.71 17.46
C GLY A 85 21.41 -13.22 17.94
N LEU A 86 20.83 -13.94 18.91
CA LEU A 86 19.52 -13.61 19.49
C LEU A 86 19.70 -13.16 20.94
N ARG A 87 19.23 -11.97 21.29
CA ARG A 87 19.31 -11.41 22.64
C ARG A 87 17.94 -11.38 23.31
N LEU A 88 17.83 -11.99 24.47
CA LEU A 88 16.70 -11.81 25.38
C LEU A 88 17.00 -10.59 26.28
N LYS A 89 16.13 -9.58 26.31
CA LYS A 89 16.22 -8.44 27.26
C LYS A 89 14.95 -8.37 28.11
N HIS A 90 15.13 -8.15 29.41
CA HIS A 90 14.06 -7.78 30.34
C HIS A 90 13.67 -6.31 30.10
N LEU A 91 12.37 -6.01 29.97
CA LEU A 91 11.86 -4.67 29.66
C LEU A 91 11.84 -3.70 30.87
N LYS A 92 12.00 -4.21 32.11
CA LYS A 92 11.95 -3.41 33.35
C LYS A 92 13.32 -3.19 34.01
N SER A 93 14.40 -3.75 33.46
CA SER A 93 15.77 -3.63 33.97
C SER A 93 16.79 -3.57 32.83
N GLU A 94 18.09 -3.49 33.15
CA GLU A 94 19.17 -3.63 32.17
C GLU A 94 19.64 -5.09 31.96
N GLU A 95 18.95 -6.03 32.57
CA GLU A 95 19.20 -7.47 32.45
C GLU A 95 18.96 -7.97 31.02
N HIS A 96 19.96 -8.67 30.49
CA HIS A 96 19.88 -9.27 29.16
C HIS A 96 20.81 -10.48 29.03
N TYR A 97 20.37 -11.44 28.22
CA TYR A 97 21.04 -12.69 27.95
C TYR A 97 21.20 -12.86 26.44
N TRP A 98 22.41 -13.15 25.99
CA TRP A 98 22.65 -13.61 24.62
C TRP A 98 22.41 -15.11 24.56
N LEU A 99 21.37 -15.50 23.83
CA LEU A 99 20.92 -16.87 23.74
C LEU A 99 21.84 -17.62 22.78
N HIS A 100 22.72 -18.45 23.34
CA HIS A 100 23.68 -19.26 22.59
C HIS A 100 22.95 -20.14 21.56
N PRO A 101 23.44 -20.28 20.31
CA PRO A 101 22.72 -20.95 19.23
C PRO A 101 22.27 -22.39 19.52
N ASP A 102 22.96 -23.10 20.41
CA ASP A 102 22.69 -24.50 20.80
C ASP A 102 21.86 -24.62 22.10
N LEU A 103 21.22 -23.55 22.57
CA LEU A 103 20.11 -23.66 23.54
C LEU A 103 18.82 -24.04 22.82
N THR A 104 17.97 -24.82 23.47
CA THR A 104 16.57 -25.05 23.05
C THR A 104 15.64 -23.99 23.63
N ILE A 105 14.42 -23.86 23.08
CA ILE A 105 13.40 -22.99 23.69
C ILE A 105 13.03 -23.46 25.11
N GLY A 106 12.98 -24.77 25.36
CA GLY A 106 12.76 -25.32 26.71
C GLY A 106 13.86 -24.93 27.71
N ASP A 107 15.13 -24.89 27.29
CA ASP A 107 16.23 -24.38 28.13
C ASP A 107 16.03 -22.90 28.50
N VAL A 108 15.60 -22.08 27.54
CA VAL A 108 15.39 -20.63 27.70
C VAL A 108 14.20 -20.34 28.62
N GLU A 109 13.11 -21.08 28.46
CA GLU A 109 11.96 -21.05 29.36
C GLU A 109 12.36 -21.42 30.78
N GLN A 110 13.08 -22.53 30.96
CA GLN A 110 13.48 -23.02 32.27
C GLN A 110 14.49 -22.14 32.98
N ARG A 111 15.43 -21.50 32.26
CA ARG A 111 16.49 -20.67 32.85
C ARG A 111 16.10 -19.22 33.07
N TYR A 112 15.35 -18.61 32.15
CA TYR A 112 15.15 -17.15 32.10
C TYR A 112 13.67 -16.76 32.24
N GLU A 113 12.77 -17.36 31.47
CA GLU A 113 11.34 -16.96 31.53
C GLU A 113 10.63 -17.39 32.82
N ARG A 114 11.18 -18.34 33.61
CA ARG A 114 10.67 -18.64 34.96
C ARG A 114 10.92 -17.54 36.00
N LEU A 115 11.75 -16.53 35.70
CA LEU A 115 12.11 -15.47 36.64
C LEU A 115 11.10 -14.30 36.65
N HIS A 116 10.50 -14.01 35.49
CA HIS A 116 9.65 -12.84 35.22
C HIS A 116 8.56 -13.20 34.20
N VAL A 117 7.43 -12.50 34.19
CA VAL A 117 6.28 -12.84 33.33
C VAL A 117 6.65 -12.70 31.85
N GLU A 118 6.18 -13.60 30.97
CA GLU A 118 6.55 -13.63 29.54
C GLU A 118 6.42 -12.25 28.83
N ALA A 119 5.38 -11.47 29.17
CA ALA A 119 5.16 -10.12 28.65
C ALA A 119 6.20 -9.07 29.07
N GLU A 120 7.05 -9.36 30.06
CA GLU A 120 8.16 -8.53 30.52
C GLU A 120 9.46 -8.80 29.74
N TRP A 121 9.51 -9.88 28.95
CA TRP A 121 10.64 -10.27 28.13
C TRP A 121 10.52 -9.78 26.69
N ARG A 122 11.67 -9.59 26.04
CA ARG A 122 11.75 -9.26 24.61
C ARG A 122 12.94 -9.96 23.95
N TYR A 123 12.66 -10.63 22.84
CA TYR A 123 13.66 -11.18 21.93
C TYR A 123 14.06 -10.13 20.89
N ASP A 124 15.35 -9.83 20.77
CA ASP A 124 15.96 -8.98 19.74
C ASP A 124 16.97 -9.78 18.90
N LEU A 125 16.70 -9.97 17.61
CA LEU A 125 17.70 -10.44 16.65
C LEU A 125 18.71 -9.32 16.38
N ARG A 126 20.01 -9.60 16.47
CA ARG A 126 21.07 -8.58 16.32
C ARG A 126 22.29 -9.16 15.61
N ILE A 127 23.04 -8.34 14.88
CA ILE A 127 24.40 -8.69 14.48
C ILE A 127 25.28 -8.50 15.72
N ARG A 128 26.02 -9.55 16.12
CA ARG A 128 26.92 -9.53 17.28
C ARG A 128 28.36 -9.79 16.87
N TYR A 129 28.58 -10.85 16.11
CA TYR A 129 29.92 -11.30 15.72
C TYR A 129 30.33 -10.57 14.43
N ILE A 130 30.88 -9.36 14.58
CA ILE A 130 31.24 -8.47 13.47
C ILE A 130 32.62 -8.85 12.92
N PRO A 131 32.79 -9.19 11.62
CA PRO A 131 34.08 -9.52 11.02
C PRO A 131 35.11 -8.38 11.07
N ALA A 132 36.41 -8.70 11.06
CA ALA A 132 37.47 -7.68 11.11
C ALA A 132 37.44 -6.73 9.90
N ASN A 133 37.06 -7.25 8.73
CA ASN A 133 36.84 -6.50 7.50
C ASN A 133 35.35 -6.42 7.12
N TYR A 134 34.45 -6.27 8.10
CA TYR A 134 32.98 -6.25 7.89
C TYR A 134 32.49 -5.33 6.77
N LEU A 135 33.17 -4.21 6.48
CA LEU A 135 32.82 -3.31 5.37
C LEU A 135 33.05 -3.94 3.98
N GLU A 136 34.02 -4.84 3.85
CA GLU A 136 34.24 -5.65 2.65
C GLU A 136 33.32 -6.87 2.66
N THR A 137 33.21 -7.56 3.80
CA THR A 137 32.38 -8.76 3.97
C THR A 137 30.89 -8.50 3.68
N PHE A 138 30.38 -7.33 4.09
CA PHE A 138 28.99 -6.93 3.84
C PHE A 138 28.82 -6.05 2.59
N LYS A 139 29.87 -5.86 1.79
CA LYS A 139 29.79 -5.12 0.51
C LYS A 139 28.92 -5.84 -0.52
N GLU A 140 28.97 -7.18 -0.52
CA GLU A 140 28.17 -8.04 -1.41
C GLU A 140 26.84 -8.46 -0.74
N ASP A 141 26.76 -8.35 0.59
CA ASP A 141 25.56 -8.56 1.41
C ASP A 141 25.03 -7.21 1.93
N ARG A 142 24.45 -6.42 1.01
CA ARG A 142 23.86 -5.10 1.31
C ARG A 142 22.78 -5.17 2.40
N THR A 143 22.09 -6.32 2.55
CA THR A 143 21.09 -6.51 3.60
C THR A 143 21.74 -6.54 4.98
N SER A 144 22.84 -7.29 5.16
CA SER A 144 23.59 -7.30 6.42
C SER A 144 24.26 -5.93 6.70
N LEU A 145 24.71 -5.22 5.66
CA LEU A 145 25.26 -3.86 5.80
C LEU A 145 24.21 -2.85 6.30
N LEU A 146 23.02 -2.84 5.69
CA LEU A 146 21.88 -2.02 6.11
C LEU A 146 21.40 -2.41 7.51
N TYR A 147 21.38 -3.71 7.83
CA TYR A 147 20.99 -4.19 9.15
C TYR A 147 21.93 -3.69 10.26
N LEU A 148 23.24 -3.83 10.05
CA LEU A 148 24.24 -3.29 10.97
C LEU A 148 24.11 -1.77 11.11
N TYR A 149 23.88 -1.06 9.99
CA TYR A 149 23.70 0.39 10.01
C TYR A 149 22.50 0.82 10.88
N HIS A 150 21.33 0.20 10.68
CA HIS A 150 20.15 0.51 11.48
C HIS A 150 20.30 0.10 12.94
N GLN A 151 21.00 -0.99 13.24
CA GLN A 151 21.33 -1.39 14.61
C GLN A 151 22.20 -0.33 15.31
N VAL A 152 23.36 0.00 14.72
CA VAL A 152 24.32 0.95 15.30
C VAL A 152 23.72 2.36 15.41
N ARG A 153 22.93 2.81 14.42
CA ARG A 153 22.19 4.09 14.50
C ARG A 153 21.14 4.08 15.61
N ASN A 154 20.42 2.97 15.82
CA ASN A 154 19.44 2.87 16.90
C ASN A 154 20.11 2.90 18.29
N ASP A 155 21.22 2.18 18.47
CA ASP A 155 21.99 2.21 19.72
C ASP A 155 22.60 3.60 19.98
N TYR A 156 23.06 4.30 18.93
CA TYR A 156 23.46 5.71 19.00
C TYR A 156 22.34 6.62 19.53
N MET A 157 21.15 6.55 18.93
CA MET A 157 20.00 7.39 19.31
C MET A 157 19.56 7.14 20.76
N GLN A 158 19.68 5.91 21.27
CA GLN A 158 19.27 5.54 22.62
C GLN A 158 20.31 5.88 23.71
N HIS A 159 21.61 5.68 23.45
CA HIS A 159 22.63 5.70 24.51
C HIS A 159 23.69 6.81 24.40
N TYR A 160 23.83 7.43 23.23
CA TYR A 160 24.96 8.32 22.91
C TYR A 160 24.56 9.70 22.37
N ALA A 161 23.43 9.84 21.69
CA ALA A 161 23.05 11.09 21.02
C ALA A 161 22.93 12.32 21.95
N SER A 162 22.68 12.13 23.25
CA SER A 162 22.67 13.21 24.27
C SER A 162 24.06 13.69 24.74
N LYS A 163 25.11 12.89 24.45
CA LYS A 163 26.51 13.07 24.90
C LYS A 163 27.44 13.60 23.81
N VAL A 164 26.95 13.69 22.58
CA VAL A 164 27.69 13.98 21.34
C VAL A 164 27.52 15.47 20.95
N SER A 165 28.45 16.06 20.20
CA SER A 165 28.40 17.49 19.85
C SER A 165 27.25 17.82 18.88
N GLU A 166 26.84 19.09 18.81
CA GLU A 166 25.75 19.50 17.91
C GLU A 166 26.07 19.15 16.44
N GLU A 167 27.28 19.49 15.97
CA GLU A 167 27.77 19.16 14.62
C GLU A 167 27.80 17.65 14.35
N GLN A 168 28.30 16.85 15.31
CA GLN A 168 28.31 15.38 15.20
C GLN A 168 26.88 14.80 15.19
N SER A 169 25.93 15.41 15.91
CA SER A 169 24.54 14.97 15.94
C SER A 169 23.75 15.31 14.68
N LEU A 170 24.17 16.32 13.92
CA LEU A 170 23.67 16.61 12.57
C LEU A 170 24.15 15.56 11.56
N PHE A 171 25.35 15.04 11.75
CA PHE A 171 26.02 14.12 10.82
C PHE A 171 25.48 12.67 10.88
N THR A 172 25.00 12.20 12.04
CA THR A 172 24.65 10.79 12.25
C THR A 172 23.42 10.27 11.48
N ASN A 173 22.69 11.15 10.78
CA ASN A 173 21.39 10.84 10.17
C ASN A 173 21.32 11.05 8.64
N MET A 174 22.48 11.13 7.97
CA MET A 174 22.62 11.48 6.55
C MET A 174 21.85 10.60 5.54
N SER A 175 21.61 9.32 5.83
CA SER A 175 20.86 8.43 4.93
C SER A 175 19.37 8.78 4.78
N HIS A 176 18.84 9.67 5.64
CA HIS A 176 17.43 10.04 5.68
C HIS A 176 17.19 11.51 5.32
N TRP A 177 18.16 12.22 4.71
CA TRP A 177 18.07 13.66 4.48
C TRP A 177 16.79 14.14 3.75
N ASP A 178 16.29 13.40 2.76
CA ASP A 178 15.04 13.77 2.08
C ASP A 178 13.84 13.76 3.03
N ASN A 179 13.75 12.73 3.89
CA ASN A 179 12.73 12.64 4.93
C ASN A 179 12.90 13.76 5.98
N ILE A 180 14.13 14.12 6.33
CA ILE A 180 14.44 15.21 7.25
C ILE A 180 14.03 16.57 6.65
N MET A 181 14.35 16.82 5.37
CA MET A 181 13.94 18.04 4.65
C MET A 181 12.42 18.16 4.53
N LEU A 182 11.71 17.04 4.32
CA LEU A 182 10.25 16.98 4.32
C LEU A 182 9.66 17.22 5.72
N SER A 183 10.20 16.60 6.76
CA SER A 183 9.83 16.86 8.17
C SER A 183 10.01 18.33 8.55
N PHE A 184 11.12 18.95 8.13
CA PHE A 184 11.43 20.37 8.40
C PHE A 184 10.49 21.37 7.73
N ARG A 185 9.65 20.96 6.78
CA ARG A 185 8.62 21.81 6.15
C ARG A 185 7.25 21.74 6.84
N LYS A 186 7.04 20.78 7.76
CA LYS A 186 5.70 20.39 8.25
C LYS A 186 5.64 20.18 9.79
N ASP A 187 6.68 20.60 10.51
CA ASP A 187 6.80 20.53 11.98
C ASP A 187 6.51 19.14 12.59
N VAL A 188 6.86 18.06 11.86
CA VAL A 188 6.72 16.67 12.32
C VAL A 188 8.04 16.11 12.85
N GLY A 189 8.05 15.75 14.14
CA GLY A 189 8.81 14.60 14.65
C GLY A 189 10.34 14.62 14.49
N LEU A 190 10.99 15.78 14.61
CA LEU A 190 12.45 15.91 14.53
C LEU A 190 13.20 14.95 15.48
N ASN A 191 12.59 14.59 16.60
CA ASN A 191 13.05 13.67 17.63
C ASN A 191 13.39 12.26 17.07
N LEU A 192 12.88 11.90 15.88
CA LEU A 192 13.21 10.65 15.17
C LEU A 192 14.58 10.68 14.48
N PHE A 193 15.14 11.87 14.27
CA PHE A 193 16.35 12.12 13.51
C PHE A 193 17.42 12.89 14.30
N PHE A 194 17.05 13.61 15.36
CA PHE A 194 17.97 14.40 16.17
C PHE A 194 17.70 14.17 17.67
N PRO A 195 18.73 14.21 18.53
CA PRO A 195 18.53 14.15 19.97
C PRO A 195 17.71 15.35 20.45
N GLN A 196 16.80 15.12 21.40
CA GLN A 196 15.92 16.16 21.96
C GLN A 196 16.71 17.41 22.39
N LYS A 197 17.88 17.21 23.01
CA LYS A 197 18.82 18.27 23.42
C LYS A 197 19.22 19.25 22.30
N LEU A 198 19.39 18.79 21.04
CA LEU A 198 19.70 19.65 19.90
C LEU A 198 18.49 20.48 19.45
N ILE A 199 17.31 19.87 19.55
CA ILE A 199 16.03 20.48 19.16
C ILE A 199 15.66 21.57 20.17
N ASP A 200 15.88 21.30 21.46
CA ASP A 200 15.61 22.23 22.56
C ASP A 200 16.65 23.35 22.65
N SER A 201 17.93 23.10 22.29
CA SER A 201 19.00 24.10 22.35
C SER A 201 18.92 25.16 21.23
N ASN A 202 18.33 24.83 20.08
CA ASN A 202 18.36 25.66 18.89
C ASN A 202 16.97 26.18 18.50
N LYS A 203 16.85 27.50 18.31
CA LYS A 203 15.61 28.11 17.77
C LYS A 203 15.25 27.48 16.40
N PRO A 204 13.98 27.16 16.09
CA PRO A 204 13.63 26.42 14.87
C PRO A 204 14.16 27.01 13.55
N LYS A 205 14.24 28.34 13.43
CA LYS A 205 14.83 29.02 12.25
C LYS A 205 16.35 28.86 12.13
N GLN A 206 17.06 28.69 13.24
CA GLN A 206 18.50 28.43 13.31
C GLN A 206 18.79 26.95 13.01
N LEU A 207 18.07 26.05 13.69
CA LEU A 207 18.18 24.61 13.46
C LEU A 207 17.89 24.24 11.99
N ARG A 208 16.84 24.82 11.39
CA ARG A 208 16.51 24.66 9.95
C ARG A 208 17.65 25.13 9.04
N LYS A 209 18.35 26.22 9.36
CA LYS A 209 19.51 26.71 8.58
C LYS A 209 20.70 25.75 8.69
N MET A 210 21.06 25.34 9.90
CA MET A 210 22.17 24.39 10.13
C MET A 210 21.94 23.10 9.35
N ILE A 211 20.73 22.54 9.43
CA ILE A 211 20.34 21.31 8.73
C ILE A 211 20.30 21.46 7.20
N GLN A 212 19.88 22.62 6.68
CA GLN A 212 19.98 22.93 5.25
C GLN A 212 21.42 23.05 4.77
N GLN A 213 22.30 23.70 5.56
CA GLN A 213 23.72 23.82 5.25
C GLN A 213 24.44 22.46 5.30
N THR A 214 24.16 21.63 6.30
CA THR A 214 24.69 20.26 6.38
C THR A 214 24.20 19.40 5.21
N PHE A 215 22.92 19.47 4.84
CA PHE A 215 22.40 18.72 3.70
C PHE A 215 23.09 19.10 2.38
N LEU A 216 23.34 20.39 2.13
CA LEU A 216 24.03 20.85 0.91
C LEU A 216 25.47 20.31 0.77
N GLN A 217 26.13 19.92 1.88
CA GLN A 217 27.45 19.27 1.84
C GLN A 217 27.39 17.80 1.42
N TYR A 218 26.23 17.15 1.51
CA TYR A 218 26.09 15.68 1.43
C TYR A 218 24.98 15.17 0.50
N GLY A 219 24.11 16.03 -0.03
CA GLY A 219 22.98 15.65 -0.91
C GLY A 219 23.37 15.09 -2.28
N THR A 220 24.67 14.95 -2.56
CA THR A 220 25.22 14.25 -3.75
C THR A 220 25.62 12.80 -3.47
N LEU A 221 25.64 12.37 -2.20
CA LEU A 221 26.05 11.01 -1.80
C LEU A 221 24.90 10.01 -1.96
N LYS A 222 25.24 8.78 -2.35
CA LYS A 222 24.32 7.64 -2.39
C LYS A 222 24.14 7.02 -1.01
N GLU A 223 23.08 6.23 -0.82
CA GLU A 223 22.77 5.54 0.45
C GLU A 223 23.96 4.76 1.02
N GLU A 224 24.65 3.95 0.20
CA GLU A 224 25.84 3.19 0.61
C GLU A 224 27.01 4.10 1.01
N GLU A 225 27.23 5.19 0.27
CA GLU A 225 28.28 6.17 0.55
C GLU A 225 27.99 6.90 1.88
N CYS A 226 26.72 7.23 2.16
CA CYS A 226 26.25 7.76 3.45
C CYS A 226 26.45 6.76 4.60
N ILE A 227 26.21 5.46 4.39
CA ILE A 227 26.40 4.42 5.41
C ILE A 227 27.89 4.22 5.73
N LEU A 228 28.75 4.15 4.72
CA LEU A 228 30.21 4.06 4.91
C LEU A 228 30.76 5.31 5.62
N LYS A 229 30.27 6.49 5.24
CA LYS A 229 30.62 7.79 5.84
C LYS A 229 30.15 7.88 7.30
N PHE A 230 28.96 7.37 7.61
CA PHE A 230 28.47 7.23 8.99
C PHE A 230 29.36 6.31 9.83
N PHE A 231 29.65 5.09 9.37
CA PHE A 231 30.47 4.15 10.12
C PHE A 231 31.87 4.69 10.40
N LYS A 232 32.48 5.39 9.42
CA LYS A 232 33.77 6.05 9.62
C LYS A 232 33.71 7.07 10.76
N THR A 233 32.83 8.07 10.67
CA THR A 233 32.81 9.17 11.64
C THR A 233 32.24 8.74 13.00
N PHE A 234 31.31 7.80 13.07
CA PHE A 234 30.87 7.23 14.35
C PHE A 234 32.00 6.43 15.03
N GLY A 235 32.77 5.68 14.25
CA GLY A 235 33.96 4.95 14.71
C GLY A 235 35.12 5.83 15.20
N GLU A 236 35.13 7.13 14.89
CA GLU A 236 36.12 8.09 15.43
C GLU A 236 35.90 8.40 16.92
N PHE A 237 34.72 8.08 17.48
CA PHE A 237 34.41 8.33 18.91
C PHE A 237 33.66 7.20 19.65
N ILE A 238 33.10 6.20 18.97
CA ILE A 238 32.52 4.98 19.59
C ILE A 238 32.97 3.72 18.83
N ASN A 239 33.68 2.81 19.50
CA ASN A 239 33.85 1.43 19.02
C ASN A 239 32.52 0.67 19.21
N PHE A 240 31.85 0.36 18.10
CA PHE A 240 30.63 -0.46 18.05
C PHE A 240 30.90 -1.91 17.62
N ASN A 241 32.18 -2.27 17.42
CA ASN A 241 32.68 -3.56 16.93
C ASN A 241 33.46 -4.36 17.99
N GLU A 242 33.49 -3.87 19.24
CA GLU A 242 34.18 -4.48 20.38
C GLU A 242 33.27 -4.30 21.62
N GLU A 243 32.96 -5.39 22.34
CA GLU A 243 32.27 -5.35 23.64
C GLU A 243 33.31 -5.27 24.77
N VAL A 244 33.00 -4.54 25.85
CA VAL A 244 33.92 -4.28 26.98
C VAL A 244 33.32 -4.80 28.28
N PHE A 245 34.10 -5.59 29.02
CA PHE A 245 33.68 -6.26 30.25
C PHE A 245 34.62 -5.91 31.42
N PRO A 246 34.19 -5.10 32.39
CA PRO A 246 34.90 -4.91 33.65
C PRO A 246 34.94 -6.22 34.45
N CYS A 247 36.13 -6.70 34.77
CA CYS A 247 36.35 -8.04 35.35
C CYS A 247 37.64 -8.10 36.17
N GLU A 248 37.90 -9.23 36.84
CA GLU A 248 39.16 -9.48 37.56
C GLU A 248 39.91 -10.65 36.90
N LEU A 249 41.12 -10.44 36.37
CA LEU A 249 41.97 -11.52 35.87
C LEU A 249 42.60 -12.28 37.03
N VAL A 250 42.51 -13.61 36.99
CA VAL A 250 43.02 -14.51 38.03
C VAL A 250 44.23 -15.27 37.49
N GLN A 251 45.43 -14.87 37.92
CA GLN A 251 46.70 -15.52 37.50
C GLN A 251 47.60 -15.97 38.67
N SER A 252 47.34 -15.45 39.88
CA SER A 252 47.85 -15.88 41.20
C SER A 252 47.31 -14.92 42.27
N TRP A 253 47.15 -13.66 41.86
CA TRP A 253 46.41 -12.59 42.50
C TRP A 253 45.30 -12.13 41.51
N SER A 254 44.33 -11.36 42.00
CA SER A 254 43.24 -10.79 41.20
C SER A 254 43.57 -9.38 40.73
N LEU A 255 43.59 -9.15 39.41
CA LEU A 255 43.81 -7.83 38.82
C LEU A 255 42.53 -7.33 38.13
N SER A 256 41.92 -6.25 38.64
CA SER A 256 40.77 -5.61 37.99
C SER A 256 41.16 -4.94 36.67
N VAL A 257 40.44 -5.24 35.58
CA VAL A 257 40.72 -4.74 34.22
C VAL A 257 39.43 -4.55 33.42
N ASP A 258 39.52 -3.79 32.32
CA ASP A 258 38.61 -3.93 31.20
C ASP A 258 39.10 -5.06 30.28
N LEU A 259 38.28 -6.09 30.06
CA LEU A 259 38.49 -7.05 28.98
C LEU A 259 37.74 -6.57 27.73
N VAL A 260 38.45 -6.39 26.63
CA VAL A 260 37.89 -5.95 25.34
C VAL A 260 37.86 -7.14 24.41
N ILE A 261 36.67 -7.47 23.88
CA ILE A 261 36.45 -8.61 22.98
C ILE A 261 35.81 -8.10 21.70
N GLY A 262 36.43 -8.41 20.56
CA GLY A 262 35.86 -8.19 19.24
C GLY A 262 36.71 -8.88 18.18
N ALA A 263 36.51 -8.56 16.91
CA ALA A 263 37.09 -9.24 15.75
C ALA A 263 38.63 -9.41 15.74
N ARG A 264 39.34 -8.73 16.64
CA ARG A 264 40.81 -8.66 16.73
C ARG A 264 41.38 -9.41 17.95
N GLY A 265 40.59 -10.34 18.53
CA GLY A 265 40.96 -11.19 19.67
C GLY A 265 40.47 -10.69 21.02
N ILE A 266 40.85 -11.41 22.08
CA ILE A 266 40.62 -11.05 23.49
C ILE A 266 41.78 -10.18 23.96
N ARG A 267 41.46 -9.01 24.52
CA ARG A 267 42.44 -7.97 24.91
C ARG A 267 42.18 -7.43 26.31
N GLN A 268 43.23 -6.94 26.94
CA GLN A 268 43.20 -6.27 28.24
C GLN A 268 43.47 -4.78 28.07
N ARG A 269 42.71 -3.95 28.80
CA ARG A 269 42.92 -2.52 28.98
C ARG A 269 42.96 -2.21 30.48
N ALA A 270 43.94 -1.44 30.94
CA ALA A 270 44.08 -1.08 32.36
C ALA A 270 43.28 0.19 32.71
N HIS A 271 43.40 1.21 31.86
CA HIS A 271 42.65 2.48 31.94
C HIS A 271 42.20 2.88 30.52
N SER A 272 41.20 3.76 30.39
CA SER A 272 40.59 4.16 29.11
C SER A 272 41.60 4.48 28.00
N ASP A 273 42.69 5.15 28.38
CA ASP A 273 43.68 5.74 27.47
C ASP A 273 44.95 4.88 27.35
N SER A 274 44.97 3.69 27.99
CA SER A 274 46.12 2.77 27.99
C SER A 274 46.19 1.90 26.74
N SER A 275 47.41 1.52 26.34
CA SER A 275 47.62 0.59 25.21
C SER A 275 47.02 -0.79 25.51
N MET A 276 46.24 -1.31 24.56
CA MET A 276 45.61 -2.63 24.68
C MET A 276 46.65 -3.75 24.55
N LEU A 277 46.72 -4.64 25.54
CA LEU A 277 47.50 -5.87 25.49
C LEU A 277 46.65 -7.00 24.88
N CYS A 278 47.19 -7.74 23.91
CA CYS A 278 46.52 -8.92 23.38
C CYS A 278 46.74 -10.12 24.33
N LEU A 279 45.68 -10.81 24.71
CA LEU A 279 45.72 -12.01 25.56
C LEU A 279 45.55 -13.31 24.76
N ALA A 280 44.67 -13.31 23.75
CA ALA A 280 44.45 -14.46 22.88
C ALA A 280 43.83 -14.07 21.53
N GLU A 281 44.20 -14.78 20.47
CA GLU A 281 43.46 -14.81 19.20
C GLU A 281 42.46 -15.98 19.20
N PHE A 282 41.32 -15.87 18.50
CA PHE A 282 40.30 -16.92 18.55
C PHE A 282 40.79 -18.26 17.98
N LYS A 283 41.66 -18.25 16.95
CA LYS A 283 42.41 -19.44 16.46
C LYS A 283 43.22 -20.20 17.54
N GLN A 284 43.51 -19.57 18.68
CA GLN A 284 44.26 -20.18 19.78
C GLN A 284 43.35 -20.85 20.82
N ILE A 285 42.05 -20.54 20.82
CA ILE A 285 41.10 -21.01 21.84
C ILE A 285 40.72 -22.46 21.59
N ARG A 286 40.59 -23.23 22.67
CA ARG A 286 40.32 -24.68 22.63
C ARG A 286 39.03 -25.10 23.33
N SER A 287 38.74 -24.49 24.47
CA SER A 287 37.49 -24.71 25.21
C SER A 287 37.16 -23.51 26.09
N ILE A 288 35.88 -23.29 26.33
CA ILE A 288 35.33 -22.21 27.14
C ILE A 288 34.48 -22.84 28.24
N LYS A 289 34.60 -22.36 29.48
CA LYS A 289 33.84 -22.86 30.63
C LYS A 289 33.36 -21.69 31.49
N SER A 290 32.10 -21.69 31.87
CA SER A 290 31.53 -20.77 32.85
C SER A 290 31.00 -21.55 34.07
N SER A 291 31.23 -21.01 35.27
CA SER A 291 30.77 -21.62 36.52
C SER A 291 30.46 -20.54 37.56
N ALA A 292 29.29 -20.62 38.19
CA ALA A 292 28.95 -19.77 39.33
C ALA A 292 29.87 -20.07 40.55
N GLN A 293 30.13 -19.04 41.34
CA GLN A 293 30.84 -19.12 42.62
C GLN A 293 29.86 -18.91 43.79
N GLY A 294 30.24 -19.37 44.98
CA GLY A 294 29.38 -19.33 46.17
C GLY A 294 29.13 -17.93 46.75
N ASP A 295 29.82 -16.91 46.24
CA ASP A 295 29.65 -15.49 46.58
C ASP A 295 28.70 -14.74 45.61
N GLY A 296 28.17 -15.42 44.59
CA GLY A 296 27.32 -14.84 43.54
C GLY A 296 28.08 -14.35 42.30
N LYS A 297 29.42 -14.29 42.34
CA LYS A 297 30.26 -14.06 41.14
C LYS A 297 30.23 -15.29 40.23
N ALA A 298 30.86 -15.19 39.07
CA ALA A 298 31.13 -16.34 38.21
C ALA A 298 32.57 -16.33 37.68
N LEU A 299 33.13 -17.53 37.52
CA LEU A 299 34.40 -17.73 36.82
C LEU A 299 34.13 -18.08 35.36
N LEU A 300 34.80 -17.39 34.46
CA LEU A 300 34.97 -17.77 33.05
C LEU A 300 36.40 -18.29 32.88
N GLN A 301 36.57 -19.47 32.29
CA GLN A 301 37.87 -20.05 31.96
C GLN A 301 37.95 -20.33 30.45
N VAL A 302 39.05 -19.88 29.84
CA VAL A 302 39.34 -20.07 28.41
C VAL A 302 40.66 -20.83 28.27
N ASP A 303 40.62 -22.04 27.72
CA ASP A 303 41.84 -22.81 27.40
C ASP A 303 42.46 -22.29 26.10
N ILE A 304 43.76 -21.99 26.14
CA ILE A 304 44.52 -21.33 25.08
C ILE A 304 45.69 -22.22 24.68
N LYS A 305 45.76 -22.56 23.40
CA LYS A 305 46.79 -23.39 22.77
C LYS A 305 48.20 -22.80 22.99
N GLY A 306 48.95 -23.41 23.92
CA GLY A 306 50.32 -23.03 24.26
C GLY A 306 50.47 -22.30 25.60
N ALA A 307 49.36 -21.90 26.23
CA ALA A 307 49.38 -21.41 27.62
C ALA A 307 49.62 -22.58 28.60
N LYS A 308 50.26 -22.27 29.75
CA LYS A 308 50.48 -23.26 30.82
C LYS A 308 49.27 -23.44 31.75
N GLN A 309 48.36 -22.47 31.74
CA GLN A 309 47.13 -22.42 32.52
C GLN A 309 46.04 -21.70 31.69
N PRO A 310 44.75 -22.01 31.88
CA PRO A 310 43.67 -21.31 31.18
C PRO A 310 43.55 -19.87 31.65
N LEU A 311 43.21 -18.96 30.73
CA LEU A 311 42.85 -17.58 31.07
C LEU A 311 41.59 -17.61 31.93
N SER A 312 41.75 -17.31 33.22
CA SER A 312 40.69 -17.34 34.22
C SER A 312 40.27 -15.91 34.57
N VAL A 313 38.97 -15.63 34.43
CA VAL A 313 38.39 -14.30 34.53
C VAL A 313 37.21 -14.36 35.51
N ASN A 314 37.29 -13.59 36.59
CA ASN A 314 36.20 -13.44 37.55
C ASN A 314 35.28 -12.30 37.11
N VAL A 315 33.97 -12.52 37.13
CA VAL A 315 32.97 -11.52 36.72
C VAL A 315 31.82 -11.40 37.74
N PRO A 316 31.14 -10.24 37.83
CA PRO A 316 30.16 -9.99 38.90
C PRO A 316 28.93 -10.90 38.87
N THR A 317 28.58 -11.51 37.74
CA THR A 317 27.39 -12.37 37.60
C THR A 317 27.61 -13.52 36.62
N LEU A 318 26.87 -14.63 36.80
CA LEU A 318 26.82 -15.73 35.83
C LEU A 318 26.32 -15.26 34.46
N ALA A 319 25.35 -14.33 34.42
CA ALA A 319 24.85 -13.72 33.19
C ALA A 319 25.98 -13.07 32.36
N MET A 320 26.90 -12.37 33.01
CA MET A 320 28.08 -11.80 32.32
C MET A 320 29.01 -12.90 31.80
N ALA A 321 29.26 -13.96 32.57
CA ALA A 321 30.09 -15.09 32.13
C ALA A 321 29.50 -15.81 30.91
N GLU A 322 28.18 -16.04 30.88
CA GLU A 322 27.49 -16.63 29.73
C GLU A 322 27.48 -15.70 28.51
N ASN A 323 27.20 -14.40 28.71
CA ASN A 323 27.25 -13.40 27.64
C ASN A 323 28.65 -13.26 27.01
N MET A 324 29.72 -13.38 27.81
CA MET A 324 31.11 -13.40 27.33
C MET A 324 31.46 -14.73 26.64
N ALA A 325 31.00 -15.86 27.18
CA ALA A 325 31.24 -17.17 26.58
C ALA A 325 30.63 -17.28 25.18
N ASP A 326 29.38 -16.82 24.98
CA ASP A 326 28.76 -16.78 23.64
C ASP A 326 29.51 -15.86 22.67
N LEU A 327 30.03 -14.71 23.12
CA LEU A 327 30.76 -13.78 22.27
C LEU A 327 32.07 -14.40 21.75
N ILE A 328 32.84 -15.00 22.66
CA ILE A 328 34.11 -15.66 22.32
C ILE A 328 33.83 -16.86 21.42
N ASP A 329 32.85 -17.69 21.77
CA ASP A 329 32.46 -18.87 20.98
C ASP A 329 31.97 -18.50 19.58
N GLY A 330 31.17 -17.44 19.45
CA GLY A 330 30.69 -16.94 18.16
C GLY A 330 31.81 -16.41 17.27
N TYR A 331 32.82 -15.75 17.85
CA TYR A 331 34.02 -15.39 17.11
C TYR A 331 34.87 -16.61 16.71
N CYS A 332 35.00 -17.63 17.57
CA CYS A 332 35.64 -18.89 17.22
C CYS A 332 34.92 -19.62 16.07
N ARG A 333 33.58 -19.73 16.12
CA ARG A 333 32.74 -20.29 15.05
C ARG A 333 32.92 -19.53 13.74
N LEU A 334 32.87 -18.19 13.79
CA LEU A 334 33.03 -17.31 12.62
C LEU A 334 34.42 -17.40 11.98
N GLU A 335 35.50 -17.40 12.77
CA GLU A 335 36.87 -17.46 12.24
C GLU A 335 37.28 -18.87 11.77
N SER A 336 36.71 -19.93 12.35
CA SER A 336 36.91 -21.31 11.90
C SER A 336 35.99 -21.74 10.75
N ASN A 337 34.94 -20.97 10.47
CA ASN A 337 33.82 -21.34 9.60
C ASN A 337 33.17 -22.68 10.02
N THR A 338 32.87 -22.83 11.32
CA THR A 338 32.23 -24.04 11.88
C THR A 338 31.03 -23.70 12.75
N ASP A 339 30.04 -24.60 12.79
CA ASP A 339 28.88 -24.49 13.66
C ASP A 339 29.11 -25.01 15.09
N SER A 340 30.22 -25.71 15.34
CA SER A 340 30.53 -26.39 16.60
C SER A 340 30.95 -25.43 17.70
N SER A 341 30.27 -25.49 18.85
CA SER A 341 30.65 -24.74 20.05
C SER A 341 31.84 -25.36 20.80
N LEU A 342 32.69 -24.49 21.35
CA LEU A 342 33.78 -24.80 22.28
C LEU A 342 33.35 -24.68 23.76
N ILE A 343 32.09 -24.30 24.04
CA ILE A 343 31.56 -24.16 25.41
C ILE A 343 31.30 -25.54 26.02
N SER A 344 32.03 -25.88 27.09
CA SER A 344 31.86 -27.17 27.79
C SER A 344 30.70 -27.08 28.78
N ARG A 345 29.49 -27.52 28.37
CA ARG A 345 28.34 -27.63 29.28
C ARG A 345 28.46 -28.88 30.18
N PRO A 346 28.12 -28.80 31.49
CA PRO A 346 28.04 -30.00 32.34
C PRO A 346 26.89 -30.90 31.87
N ASN A 347 27.18 -32.20 31.71
CA ASN A 347 26.32 -33.12 30.99
C ASN A 347 25.19 -33.70 31.88
N ASN A 348 24.23 -32.85 32.27
CA ASN A 348 23.06 -33.23 33.05
C ASN A 348 22.09 -34.09 32.23
N LYS A 349 22.33 -35.40 32.23
CA LYS A 349 21.28 -36.39 31.92
C LYS A 349 20.15 -36.25 32.95
N VAL A 350 19.05 -35.60 32.57
CA VAL A 350 17.83 -35.61 33.38
C VAL A 350 17.30 -37.04 33.40
N THR A 351 17.32 -37.67 34.56
CA THR A 351 16.80 -39.03 34.75
C THR A 351 15.29 -39.03 34.69
N SER A 352 14.71 -39.89 33.86
CA SER A 352 13.27 -40.17 33.87
C SER A 352 12.86 -40.79 35.21
N TYR A 353 12.04 -40.09 35.97
CA TYR A 353 11.34 -40.65 37.13
C TYR A 353 9.85 -40.76 36.81
N ASN A 354 9.31 -41.95 37.07
CA ASN A 354 7.90 -42.30 36.93
C ASN A 354 7.27 -42.43 38.33
N SER A 355 5.93 -42.48 38.37
CA SER A 355 5.06 -42.82 39.52
C SER A 355 4.63 -41.65 40.43
N ASP A 356 3.35 -41.31 40.29
CA ASP A 356 2.31 -41.34 41.32
C ASP A 356 2.47 -40.58 42.66
N SER A 357 1.67 -39.52 42.81
CA SER A 357 0.80 -39.34 44.00
C SER A 357 -0.38 -38.40 43.69
N ASP A 358 -1.61 -38.89 43.87
CA ASP A 358 -2.84 -38.07 43.95
C ASP A 358 -2.93 -37.30 45.29
N ILE A 359 -4.09 -36.68 45.56
CA ILE A 359 -4.57 -36.12 46.86
C ILE A 359 -4.02 -34.69 47.14
N TYR A 360 -4.83 -33.62 47.27
CA TYR A 360 -6.30 -33.49 47.42
C TYR A 360 -6.81 -32.08 46.98
N CYS A 361 -8.09 -32.01 46.56
CA CYS A 361 -9.15 -30.97 46.76
C CYS A 361 -8.85 -29.43 46.87
N GLU A 362 -9.73 -28.49 46.52
CA GLU A 362 -11.13 -28.56 46.02
C GLU A 362 -11.60 -27.27 45.28
N ILE A 363 -12.44 -27.47 44.25
CA ILE A 363 -13.54 -26.64 43.70
C ILE A 363 -13.59 -25.12 43.98
N MET A 364 -13.60 -24.33 42.88
CA MET A 364 -14.71 -23.38 42.60
C MET A 364 -15.04 -23.34 41.10
N ASP A 365 -16.28 -23.67 40.74
CA ASP A 365 -16.83 -23.48 39.40
C ASP A 365 -17.23 -22.02 39.17
N GLU A 366 -16.42 -21.26 38.41
CA GLU A 366 -16.98 -20.16 37.63
C GLU A 366 -17.54 -20.70 36.30
N LYS A 367 -18.73 -20.22 35.93
CA LYS A 367 -19.50 -20.75 34.80
C LYS A 367 -18.68 -20.79 33.50
N PRO A 368 -18.90 -21.78 32.62
CA PRO A 368 -18.45 -21.65 31.24
C PRO A 368 -19.05 -20.35 30.65
N PRO A 369 -18.27 -19.59 29.85
CA PRO A 369 -18.81 -18.40 29.19
C PRO A 369 -20.04 -18.79 28.36
N PRO A 370 -21.06 -17.90 28.28
CA PRO A 370 -22.32 -18.21 27.58
C PRO A 370 -22.01 -18.72 26.16
N PRO A 371 -22.73 -19.75 25.69
CA PRO A 371 -22.29 -20.56 24.56
C PRO A 371 -22.03 -19.68 23.34
N VAL A 372 -20.74 -19.50 23.02
CA VAL A 372 -20.28 -18.67 21.90
C VAL A 372 -21.07 -19.11 20.67
N PRO A 373 -21.79 -18.20 19.98
CA PRO A 373 -22.57 -18.57 18.81
C PRO A 373 -21.68 -19.32 17.83
N LYS A 374 -22.04 -20.57 17.53
CA LYS A 374 -21.30 -21.38 16.56
C LYS A 374 -21.57 -20.83 15.18
N PHE A 375 -20.77 -19.85 14.77
CA PHE A 375 -20.78 -19.28 13.41
C PHE A 375 -20.44 -20.34 12.35
N GLY A 376 -19.85 -21.48 12.74
CA GLY A 376 -19.68 -22.67 11.91
C GLY A 376 -21.01 -23.22 11.38
N ILE A 377 -21.29 -22.96 10.10
CA ILE A 377 -22.42 -23.50 9.34
C ILE A 377 -21.93 -24.75 8.59
N PRO A 378 -22.61 -25.91 8.71
CA PRO A 378 -22.21 -27.10 7.96
C PRO A 378 -22.53 -26.92 6.47
N ARG A 379 -21.61 -27.29 5.57
CA ARG A 379 -21.64 -27.01 4.12
C ARG A 379 -22.95 -27.43 3.46
N LYS A 380 -23.50 -28.58 3.87
CA LYS A 380 -24.80 -29.13 3.41
C LYS A 380 -26.03 -28.23 3.69
N ALA A 381 -25.91 -27.22 4.55
CA ALA A 381 -26.99 -26.29 4.87
C ALA A 381 -27.08 -25.08 3.91
N ILE A 382 -26.05 -24.81 3.12
CA ILE A 382 -26.07 -23.82 2.03
C ILE A 382 -26.38 -24.53 0.70
N VAL A 383 -27.08 -23.84 -0.20
CA VAL A 383 -27.13 -24.15 -1.63
C VAL A 383 -26.43 -23.01 -2.36
N LEU A 384 -25.43 -23.31 -3.19
CA LEU A 384 -24.82 -22.32 -4.09
C LEU A 384 -25.71 -22.09 -5.33
N GLY A 385 -25.76 -20.85 -5.78
CA GLY A 385 -26.33 -20.42 -7.05
C GLY A 385 -25.24 -19.92 -8.02
N ARG A 386 -25.56 -18.87 -8.78
CA ARG A 386 -24.64 -18.22 -9.72
C ARG A 386 -23.52 -17.44 -9.02
N ILE A 387 -22.45 -17.16 -9.75
CA ILE A 387 -21.44 -16.16 -9.35
C ILE A 387 -22.06 -14.76 -9.40
N LEU A 388 -21.79 -13.95 -8.38
CA LEU A 388 -22.15 -12.52 -8.29
C LEU A 388 -20.96 -11.61 -8.60
N GLY A 389 -19.74 -12.06 -8.33
CA GLY A 389 -18.52 -11.32 -8.62
C GLY A 389 -17.25 -12.09 -8.26
N ALA A 390 -16.08 -11.54 -8.60
CA ALA A 390 -14.77 -12.09 -8.27
C ALA A 390 -13.90 -11.04 -7.57
N GLY A 391 -13.34 -11.40 -6.41
CA GLY A 391 -12.44 -10.57 -5.63
C GLY A 391 -11.05 -11.20 -5.48
N PHE A 392 -10.19 -10.58 -4.67
CA PHE A 392 -8.79 -10.99 -4.52
C PHE A 392 -8.59 -12.44 -4.06
N PHE A 393 -9.47 -12.94 -3.17
CA PHE A 393 -9.37 -14.28 -2.59
C PHE A 393 -10.09 -15.38 -3.37
N GLY A 394 -10.99 -15.02 -4.30
CA GLY A 394 -11.90 -15.95 -4.97
C GLY A 394 -13.22 -15.31 -5.37
N GLU A 395 -14.23 -16.15 -5.63
CA GLU A 395 -15.55 -15.71 -6.10
C GLU A 395 -16.55 -15.48 -4.96
N VAL A 396 -17.45 -14.53 -5.17
CA VAL A 396 -18.67 -14.36 -4.39
C VAL A 396 -19.80 -15.01 -5.18
N TYR A 397 -20.50 -15.94 -4.56
CA TYR A 397 -21.69 -16.61 -5.12
C TYR A 397 -22.96 -16.12 -4.44
N GLU A 398 -24.06 -16.18 -5.17
CA GLU A 398 -25.40 -16.21 -4.58
C GLU A 398 -25.62 -17.57 -3.90
N GLY A 399 -26.44 -17.61 -2.85
CA GLY A 399 -26.84 -18.86 -2.23
C GLY A 399 -28.07 -18.75 -1.36
N VAL A 400 -28.56 -19.90 -0.90
CA VAL A 400 -29.71 -20.00 0.01
C VAL A 400 -29.31 -20.82 1.23
N TYR A 401 -29.45 -20.22 2.41
CA TYR A 401 -29.33 -20.94 3.69
C TYR A 401 -30.65 -21.66 3.98
N LYS A 402 -30.61 -23.00 3.93
CA LYS A 402 -31.80 -23.87 4.08
C LYS A 402 -32.54 -23.64 5.40
N LYS A 403 -31.80 -23.30 6.47
CA LYS A 403 -32.38 -22.95 7.77
C LYS A 403 -32.94 -21.52 7.71
N GLY A 404 -34.25 -21.40 7.51
CA GLY A 404 -34.96 -20.12 7.39
C GLY A 404 -35.16 -19.61 5.95
N LYS A 405 -34.66 -20.32 4.92
CA LYS A 405 -34.70 -19.90 3.50
C LYS A 405 -34.14 -18.48 3.27
N ILE A 406 -33.05 -18.14 3.96
CA ILE A 406 -32.41 -16.83 3.87
C ILE A 406 -31.52 -16.79 2.62
N ASN A 407 -31.63 -15.75 1.81
CA ASN A 407 -30.72 -15.51 0.69
C ASN A 407 -29.39 -14.95 1.21
N VAL A 408 -28.27 -15.52 0.77
CA VAL A 408 -26.93 -15.24 1.29
C VAL A 408 -25.93 -14.99 0.17
N ALA A 409 -24.93 -14.15 0.46
CA ALA A 409 -23.72 -14.02 -0.35
C ALA A 409 -22.63 -14.93 0.23
N VAL A 410 -21.97 -15.71 -0.62
CA VAL A 410 -20.98 -16.72 -0.23
C VAL A 410 -19.62 -16.35 -0.81
N LYS A 411 -18.74 -15.73 -0.01
CA LYS A 411 -17.35 -15.44 -0.39
C LYS A 411 -16.57 -16.75 -0.29
N THR A 412 -15.82 -17.12 -1.33
CA THR A 412 -15.06 -18.37 -1.41
C THR A 412 -13.56 -18.11 -1.46
N CYS A 413 -12.76 -18.99 -0.83
CA CYS A 413 -11.30 -18.95 -0.94
C CYS A 413 -10.84 -19.92 -2.05
N LYS A 414 -10.22 -19.40 -3.13
CA LYS A 414 -9.67 -20.22 -4.22
C LYS A 414 -8.28 -20.77 -3.91
N ASP A 415 -7.46 -19.98 -3.23
CA ASP A 415 -6.11 -20.36 -2.79
C ASP A 415 -6.13 -20.55 -1.27
N CYS A 416 -6.06 -21.82 -0.84
CA CYS A 416 -6.08 -22.20 0.57
C CYS A 416 -4.69 -22.26 1.21
N SER A 417 -3.67 -21.62 0.63
CA SER A 417 -2.35 -21.47 1.27
C SER A 417 -2.46 -20.69 2.60
N PRO A 418 -1.59 -20.96 3.60
CA PRO A 418 -1.77 -20.42 4.95
C PRO A 418 -1.83 -18.88 5.01
N ASP A 419 -0.92 -18.20 4.29
CA ASP A 419 -0.88 -16.74 4.18
C ASP A 419 -2.14 -16.13 3.55
N VAL A 420 -2.85 -16.87 2.69
CA VAL A 420 -4.07 -16.38 2.03
C VAL A 420 -5.28 -16.69 2.91
N MET A 421 -5.33 -17.88 3.50
CA MET A 421 -6.38 -18.31 4.43
C MET A 421 -6.43 -17.46 5.70
N GLU A 422 -5.28 -17.08 6.29
CA GLU A 422 -5.23 -16.18 7.45
C GLU A 422 -5.88 -14.83 7.12
N LYS A 423 -5.54 -14.24 5.97
CA LYS A 423 -6.08 -12.95 5.53
C LYS A 423 -7.57 -13.04 5.22
N PHE A 424 -8.01 -14.13 4.59
CA PHE A 424 -9.42 -14.42 4.31
C PHE A 424 -10.23 -14.55 5.61
N MET A 425 -9.76 -15.33 6.58
CA MET A 425 -10.40 -15.47 7.89
C MET A 425 -10.37 -14.17 8.71
N SER A 426 -9.35 -13.31 8.53
CA SER A 426 -9.27 -12.03 9.24
C SER A 426 -10.46 -11.10 8.96
N GLU A 427 -11.04 -11.18 7.75
CA GLU A 427 -12.26 -10.45 7.37
C GLU A 427 -13.47 -10.93 8.20
N ALA A 428 -13.69 -12.25 8.28
CA ALA A 428 -14.80 -12.81 9.04
C ALA A 428 -14.64 -12.57 10.56
N VAL A 429 -13.42 -12.62 11.09
CA VAL A 429 -13.12 -12.31 12.50
C VAL A 429 -13.42 -10.84 12.83
N ILE A 430 -13.15 -9.91 11.91
CA ILE A 430 -13.55 -8.51 12.05
C ILE A 430 -15.08 -8.38 12.03
N MET A 431 -15.73 -8.90 10.98
CA MET A 431 -17.18 -8.76 10.79
C MET A 431 -18.01 -9.37 11.93
N LYS A 432 -17.52 -10.43 12.58
CA LYS A 432 -18.13 -11.06 13.77
C LYS A 432 -18.45 -10.07 14.90
N ASN A 433 -17.69 -8.97 15.01
CA ASN A 433 -17.80 -7.98 16.10
C ASN A 433 -18.46 -6.66 15.67
N LEU A 434 -19.02 -6.61 14.45
CA LEU A 434 -19.69 -5.44 13.88
C LEU A 434 -21.21 -5.66 13.84
N ASP A 435 -21.97 -4.76 14.47
CA ASP A 435 -23.42 -4.69 14.39
C ASP A 435 -23.84 -3.23 14.22
N HIS A 436 -24.35 -2.90 13.03
CA HIS A 436 -24.78 -1.56 12.64
C HIS A 436 -25.68 -1.64 11.39
N PRO A 437 -26.81 -0.90 11.31
CA PRO A 437 -27.76 -1.02 10.19
C PRO A 437 -27.15 -0.76 8.80
N HIS A 438 -26.08 0.04 8.72
CA HIS A 438 -25.35 0.37 7.48
C HIS A 438 -24.01 -0.37 7.35
N ILE A 439 -23.87 -1.56 7.93
CA ILE A 439 -22.72 -2.47 7.74
C ILE A 439 -23.23 -3.85 7.29
N VAL A 440 -22.48 -4.52 6.40
CA VAL A 440 -22.78 -5.89 5.94
C VAL A 440 -22.71 -6.88 7.11
N SER A 441 -23.77 -7.67 7.30
CA SER A 441 -23.85 -8.64 8.41
C SER A 441 -23.24 -9.99 8.04
N LEU A 442 -22.46 -10.57 8.97
CA LEU A 442 -21.94 -11.94 8.90
C LEU A 442 -22.98 -12.93 9.43
N ILE A 443 -23.44 -13.85 8.59
CA ILE A 443 -24.37 -14.93 8.95
C ILE A 443 -23.62 -16.16 9.49
N GLY A 444 -22.41 -16.42 8.99
CA GLY A 444 -21.57 -17.52 9.47
C GLY A 444 -20.35 -17.80 8.60
N ILE A 445 -19.64 -18.88 8.94
CA ILE A 445 -18.41 -19.35 8.29
C ILE A 445 -18.59 -20.85 8.04
N ILE A 446 -18.09 -21.35 6.91
CA ILE A 446 -17.98 -22.79 6.66
C ILE A 446 -16.51 -23.16 6.69
N GLU A 447 -16.09 -23.78 7.78
CA GLU A 447 -14.69 -24.16 8.05
C GLU A 447 -14.27 -25.42 7.25
N GLU A 448 -15.23 -26.14 6.65
CA GLU A 448 -14.99 -27.24 5.71
C GLU A 448 -14.32 -26.71 4.42
N SER A 449 -13.11 -27.19 4.10
CA SER A 449 -12.34 -26.74 2.94
C SER A 449 -13.02 -27.05 1.58
N PRO A 450 -12.96 -26.14 0.58
CA PRO A 450 -12.47 -24.76 0.65
C PRO A 450 -13.42 -23.89 1.48
N VAL A 451 -12.84 -23.08 2.37
CA VAL A 451 -13.54 -22.28 3.40
C VAL A 451 -14.41 -21.20 2.76
N TRP A 452 -15.62 -21.01 3.30
CA TRP A 452 -16.58 -19.99 2.85
C TRP A 452 -16.95 -19.01 3.95
N ILE A 453 -17.18 -17.75 3.59
CA ILE A 453 -17.76 -16.71 4.47
C ILE A 453 -19.18 -16.42 3.99
N ILE A 454 -20.17 -16.52 4.88
CA ILE A 454 -21.59 -16.40 4.58
C ILE A 454 -22.11 -15.05 5.11
N MET A 455 -22.60 -14.20 4.21
CA MET A 455 -23.06 -12.85 4.49
C MET A 455 -24.51 -12.66 4.03
N GLU A 456 -25.18 -11.62 4.51
CA GLU A 456 -26.51 -11.19 4.01
C GLU A 456 -26.43 -10.78 2.52
N LEU A 457 -27.40 -11.19 1.70
CA LEU A 457 -27.47 -10.84 0.27
C LEU A 457 -28.33 -9.59 0.03
N TYR A 458 -27.75 -8.58 -0.62
CA TYR A 458 -28.46 -7.35 -0.99
C TYR A 458 -28.86 -7.36 -2.47
N GLN A 459 -30.16 -7.17 -2.74
CA GLN A 459 -30.76 -7.46 -4.04
C GLN A 459 -30.31 -6.52 -5.17
N HIS A 460 -29.90 -5.28 -4.84
CA HIS A 460 -29.46 -4.29 -5.82
C HIS A 460 -27.94 -4.28 -6.03
N GLY A 461 -27.18 -5.11 -5.30
CA GLY A 461 -25.74 -5.30 -5.48
C GLY A 461 -24.90 -4.07 -5.15
N GLU A 462 -23.85 -3.86 -5.94
CA GLU A 462 -22.83 -2.82 -5.75
C GLU A 462 -23.35 -1.40 -6.08
N LEU A 463 -23.06 -0.43 -5.22
CA LEU A 463 -23.50 0.96 -5.41
C LEU A 463 -22.91 1.60 -6.68
N GLY A 464 -21.66 1.30 -7.07
CA GLY A 464 -21.08 1.82 -8.33
C GLY A 464 -21.88 1.42 -9.57
N ASN A 465 -22.24 0.14 -9.66
CA ASN A 465 -23.13 -0.39 -10.68
C ASN A 465 -24.56 0.20 -10.59
N TYR A 466 -25.12 0.28 -9.39
CA TYR A 466 -26.46 0.84 -9.15
C TYR A 466 -26.56 2.33 -9.55
N LEU A 467 -25.57 3.15 -9.22
CA LEU A 467 -25.45 4.56 -9.62
C LEU A 467 -25.44 4.73 -11.15
N THR A 468 -24.71 3.85 -11.83
CA THR A 468 -24.58 3.87 -13.29
C THR A 468 -25.90 3.49 -13.98
N GLN A 469 -26.56 2.45 -13.48
CA GLN A 469 -27.85 1.97 -14.01
C GLN A 469 -29.00 2.94 -13.73
N ASN A 470 -29.01 3.60 -12.57
CA ASN A 470 -30.09 4.47 -12.09
C ASN A 470 -29.75 5.97 -12.21
N LYS A 471 -28.82 6.33 -13.11
CA LYS A 471 -28.30 7.69 -13.28
C LYS A 471 -29.41 8.75 -13.47
N ASN A 472 -30.50 8.39 -14.14
CA ASN A 472 -31.62 9.27 -14.48
C ASN A 472 -32.75 9.29 -13.44
N THR A 473 -32.74 8.39 -12.45
CA THR A 473 -33.83 8.22 -11.46
C THR A 473 -33.41 8.61 -10.04
N LEU A 474 -32.13 8.51 -9.68
CA LEU A 474 -31.63 8.89 -8.35
C LEU A 474 -31.59 10.42 -8.16
N THR A 475 -32.27 10.94 -7.15
CA THR A 475 -32.25 12.37 -6.82
C THR A 475 -31.01 12.74 -6.00
N ASN A 476 -30.74 14.04 -5.84
CA ASN A 476 -29.68 14.49 -4.93
C ASN A 476 -29.95 14.04 -3.49
N VAL A 477 -31.21 14.10 -3.04
CA VAL A 477 -31.62 13.69 -1.69
C VAL A 477 -31.20 12.25 -1.42
N THR A 478 -31.42 11.33 -2.36
CA THR A 478 -30.98 9.93 -2.25
C THR A 478 -29.46 9.79 -2.10
N LEU A 479 -28.67 10.58 -2.83
CA LEU A 479 -27.20 10.51 -2.78
C LEU A 479 -26.62 11.11 -1.50
N VAL A 480 -27.20 12.21 -1.00
CA VAL A 480 -26.83 12.77 0.31
C VAL A 480 -27.27 11.82 1.43
N LEU A 481 -28.42 11.15 1.30
CA LEU A 481 -28.85 10.09 2.23
C LEU A 481 -27.86 8.92 2.27
N PHE A 482 -27.43 8.41 1.11
CA PHE A 482 -26.39 7.36 1.05
C PHE A 482 -25.07 7.83 1.68
N SER A 483 -24.65 9.06 1.42
CA SER A 483 -23.47 9.67 2.04
C SER A 483 -23.60 9.71 3.57
N LEU A 484 -24.76 10.12 4.09
CA LEU A 484 -25.06 10.17 5.53
C LEU A 484 -25.06 8.79 6.19
N GLN A 485 -25.61 7.77 5.51
CA GLN A 485 -25.67 6.40 6.01
C GLN A 485 -24.28 5.75 6.13
N ILE A 486 -23.42 5.95 5.13
CA ILE A 486 -22.02 5.51 5.19
C ILE A 486 -21.23 6.32 6.23
N CYS A 487 -21.47 7.63 6.36
CA CYS A 487 -20.85 8.43 7.42
C CYS A 487 -21.19 7.90 8.83
N LYS A 488 -22.44 7.49 9.07
CA LYS A 488 -22.87 6.85 10.33
C LYS A 488 -22.15 5.51 10.58
N ALA A 489 -21.98 4.69 9.54
CA ALA A 489 -21.18 3.46 9.65
C ALA A 489 -19.72 3.76 10.04
N LEU A 490 -19.13 4.81 9.48
CA LEU A 490 -17.75 5.22 9.77
C LEU A 490 -17.58 5.80 11.18
N VAL A 491 -18.59 6.50 11.74
CA VAL A 491 -18.62 6.84 13.18
C VAL A 491 -18.62 5.59 14.06
N TYR A 492 -19.41 4.57 13.70
CA TYR A 492 -19.42 3.30 14.44
C TYR A 492 -18.06 2.56 14.38
N LEU A 493 -17.39 2.57 13.22
CA LEU A 493 -16.03 2.00 13.09
C LEU A 493 -14.98 2.80 13.88
N GLN A 494 -15.06 4.14 13.86
CA GLN A 494 -14.21 5.01 14.69
C GLN A 494 -14.40 4.70 16.18
N GLY A 495 -15.63 4.53 16.66
CA GLY A 495 -15.93 4.13 18.05
C GLY A 495 -15.48 2.71 18.42
N LYS A 496 -15.06 1.90 17.45
CA LYS A 496 -14.43 0.58 17.63
C LYS A 496 -12.91 0.62 17.41
N ASN A 497 -12.30 1.80 17.33
CA ASN A 497 -10.90 2.03 16.94
C ASN A 497 -10.50 1.29 15.65
N MET A 498 -11.41 1.19 14.67
CA MET A 498 -11.20 0.43 13.44
C MET A 498 -11.14 1.35 12.22
N VAL A 499 -10.12 1.14 11.37
CA VAL A 499 -9.92 1.88 10.11
C VAL A 499 -10.16 0.93 8.94
N HIS A 500 -11.02 1.34 8.01
CA HIS A 500 -11.51 0.54 6.91
C HIS A 500 -10.48 0.38 5.79
N ARG A 501 -9.74 1.46 5.48
CA ARG A 501 -8.60 1.51 4.54
C ARG A 501 -8.91 1.31 3.05
N ASP A 502 -10.18 1.16 2.68
CA ASP A 502 -10.64 1.09 1.28
C ASP A 502 -12.11 1.52 1.16
N ILE A 503 -12.40 2.80 1.41
CA ILE A 503 -13.75 3.36 1.32
C ILE A 503 -13.98 3.89 -0.10
N ALA A 504 -14.89 3.26 -0.84
CA ALA A 504 -15.24 3.57 -2.22
C ALA A 504 -16.60 2.96 -2.57
N VAL A 505 -17.29 3.46 -3.63
CA VAL A 505 -18.64 2.95 -3.97
C VAL A 505 -18.68 1.48 -4.40
N ARG A 506 -17.53 0.90 -4.81
CA ARG A 506 -17.36 -0.55 -5.06
C ARG A 506 -17.53 -1.43 -3.81
N ASN A 507 -17.29 -0.85 -2.63
CA ASN A 507 -17.32 -1.54 -1.33
C ASN A 507 -18.59 -1.18 -0.54
N VAL A 508 -19.57 -0.56 -1.21
CA VAL A 508 -20.88 -0.22 -0.67
C VAL A 508 -21.95 -1.01 -1.42
N LEU A 509 -22.84 -1.66 -0.67
CA LEU A 509 -23.93 -2.48 -1.21
C LEU A 509 -25.28 -1.81 -0.97
N VAL A 510 -26.19 -1.91 -1.94
CA VAL A 510 -27.52 -1.29 -1.91
C VAL A 510 -28.53 -2.33 -1.42
N ALA A 511 -28.98 -2.19 -0.17
CA ALA A 511 -29.94 -3.08 0.48
C ALA A 511 -31.38 -2.82 -0.01
N THR A 512 -31.75 -1.55 -0.14
CA THR A 512 -33.01 -1.07 -0.76
C THR A 512 -32.73 0.26 -1.48
N PRO A 513 -33.65 0.81 -2.29
CA PRO A 513 -33.44 2.10 -2.95
C PRO A 513 -33.17 3.29 -2.02
N GLU A 514 -33.46 3.16 -0.72
CA GLU A 514 -33.22 4.17 0.33
C GLU A 514 -32.17 3.73 1.37
N CYS A 515 -31.54 2.55 1.23
CA CYS A 515 -30.63 1.99 2.23
C CYS A 515 -29.37 1.37 1.62
N VAL A 516 -28.20 1.88 2.03
CA VAL A 516 -26.87 1.34 1.71
C VAL A 516 -26.17 0.77 2.94
N LYS A 517 -25.26 -0.19 2.73
CA LYS A 517 -24.38 -0.77 3.76
C LYS A 517 -22.92 -0.85 3.29
N LEU A 518 -21.99 -0.60 4.20
CA LEU A 518 -20.54 -0.67 3.97
C LEU A 518 -20.00 -2.11 4.17
N GLY A 519 -19.11 -2.56 3.29
CA GLY A 519 -18.54 -3.92 3.27
C GLY A 519 -17.11 -4.01 2.70
N ASP A 520 -16.67 -5.25 2.47
CA ASP A 520 -15.27 -5.67 2.20
C ASP A 520 -14.26 -5.21 3.27
N PHE A 521 -14.30 -5.91 4.41
CA PHE A 521 -13.40 -5.67 5.54
C PHE A 521 -12.02 -6.32 5.40
N GLY A 522 -11.68 -6.91 4.24
CA GLY A 522 -10.42 -7.64 4.04
C GLY A 522 -9.16 -6.80 4.27
N LEU A 523 -9.23 -5.49 4.02
CA LEU A 523 -8.17 -4.52 4.30
C LEU A 523 -8.30 -3.80 5.65
N SER A 524 -9.44 -3.88 6.33
CA SER A 524 -9.70 -3.13 7.56
C SER A 524 -8.88 -3.67 8.74
N ARG A 525 -8.50 -2.82 9.69
CA ARG A 525 -7.74 -3.22 10.90
C ARG A 525 -8.13 -2.37 12.11
N TYR A 526 -8.06 -2.96 13.30
CA TYR A 526 -8.07 -2.21 14.56
C TYR A 526 -6.74 -1.44 14.73
N ILE A 527 -6.80 -0.30 15.41
CA ILE A 527 -5.63 0.50 15.80
C ILE A 527 -5.52 0.48 17.32
N GLU A 528 -4.36 0.03 17.80
CA GLU A 528 -3.89 0.23 19.17
C GLU A 528 -3.10 1.56 19.24
N ASN A 529 -3.03 2.17 20.43
CA ASN A 529 -2.77 3.60 20.59
C ASN A 529 -1.55 4.16 19.82
N GLU A 530 -1.79 5.27 19.11
CA GLU A 530 -0.84 6.17 18.42
C GLU A 530 0.07 5.63 17.30
N GLU A 531 0.22 4.31 17.09
CA GLU A 531 1.01 3.79 15.95
C GLU A 531 0.19 3.65 14.66
N TYR A 532 0.72 4.20 13.56
CA TYR A 532 0.09 4.10 12.24
C TYR A 532 0.63 2.91 11.44
N TYR A 533 -0.30 2.10 10.91
CA TYR A 533 0.03 0.96 10.06
C TYR A 533 0.73 1.38 8.76
N LYS A 534 1.65 0.54 8.24
CA LYS A 534 2.19 0.59 6.86
C LYS A 534 1.86 -0.70 6.10
N ALA A 535 1.20 -0.57 4.96
CA ALA A 535 0.70 -1.72 4.18
C ALA A 535 1.75 -2.35 3.22
N SER A 536 1.66 -3.68 3.08
CA SER A 536 2.43 -4.52 2.15
C SER A 536 2.26 -4.14 0.66
N ILE A 537 3.06 -4.77 -0.19
CA ILE A 537 3.13 -4.51 -1.64
C ILE A 537 1.97 -5.21 -2.40
N THR A 538 0.74 -4.78 -2.16
CA THR A 538 -0.44 -5.16 -2.97
C THR A 538 -0.84 -4.03 -3.94
N ARG A 539 -1.72 -4.34 -4.90
CA ARG A 539 -2.34 -3.32 -5.78
C ARG A 539 -3.20 -2.40 -4.92
N LEU A 540 -2.77 -1.17 -4.71
CA LEU A 540 -3.47 -0.18 -3.88
C LEU A 540 -4.42 0.71 -4.71
N PRO A 541 -5.54 1.18 -4.11
CA PRO A 541 -6.52 2.07 -4.76
C PRO A 541 -6.02 3.53 -4.76
N ILE A 542 -4.87 3.80 -5.38
CA ILE A 542 -4.15 5.09 -5.27
C ILE A 542 -5.03 6.32 -5.50
N LYS A 543 -5.97 6.28 -6.47
CA LYS A 543 -6.87 7.41 -6.80
C LYS A 543 -7.88 7.78 -5.69
N TRP A 544 -8.09 6.91 -4.70
CA TRP A 544 -8.94 7.14 -3.53
C TRP A 544 -8.16 7.55 -2.28
N MET A 545 -6.89 7.18 -2.20
CA MET A 545 -6.10 7.26 -0.97
C MET A 545 -5.67 8.69 -0.61
N ALA A 546 -5.50 8.92 0.70
CA ALA A 546 -4.95 10.16 1.22
C ALA A 546 -3.43 10.30 0.91
N PRO A 547 -2.88 11.51 0.78
CA PRO A 547 -1.46 11.72 0.44
C PRO A 547 -0.49 11.00 1.38
N GLU A 548 -0.76 11.01 2.69
CA GLU A 548 0.05 10.31 3.69
C GLU A 548 -0.04 8.78 3.57
N SER A 549 -1.17 8.26 3.09
CA SER A 549 -1.36 6.84 2.80
C SER A 549 -0.68 6.41 1.50
N ILE A 550 -0.56 7.31 0.52
CA ILE A 550 0.20 7.06 -0.72
C ILE A 550 1.69 7.06 -0.42
N ASN A 551 2.23 8.18 0.12
CA ASN A 551 3.66 8.39 0.34
C ASN A 551 4.22 7.50 1.44
N PHE A 552 3.59 7.50 2.62
CA PHE A 552 4.17 6.89 3.83
C PHE A 552 3.49 5.58 4.21
N ARG A 553 2.50 5.13 3.41
CA ARG A 553 1.61 4.00 3.72
C ARG A 553 0.81 4.16 5.01
N ARG A 554 0.72 5.38 5.56
CA ARG A 554 0.04 5.72 6.83
C ARG A 554 -1.48 5.60 6.68
N PHE A 555 -2.11 4.73 7.47
CA PHE A 555 -3.56 4.63 7.58
C PHE A 555 -4.03 5.00 9.00
N THR A 556 -5.03 5.87 9.08
CA THR A 556 -5.69 6.39 10.29
C THR A 556 -7.14 6.77 9.97
N THR A 557 -7.95 7.11 10.99
CA THR A 557 -9.30 7.68 10.81
C THR A 557 -9.31 8.89 9.87
N ALA A 558 -8.30 9.77 9.94
CA ALA A 558 -8.18 10.92 9.05
C ALA A 558 -7.90 10.55 7.58
N SER A 559 -7.26 9.40 7.31
CA SER A 559 -7.13 8.87 5.95
C SER A 559 -8.45 8.26 5.44
N ASP A 560 -9.24 7.66 6.33
CA ASP A 560 -10.60 7.20 6.01
C ASP A 560 -11.56 8.37 5.73
N VAL A 561 -11.42 9.51 6.43
CA VAL A 561 -12.18 10.74 6.13
C VAL A 561 -11.91 11.24 4.70
N TRP A 562 -10.65 11.20 4.25
CA TRP A 562 -10.29 11.52 2.86
C TRP A 562 -10.94 10.54 1.87
N MET A 563 -10.79 9.23 2.11
CA MET A 563 -11.38 8.19 1.24
C MET A 563 -12.91 8.27 1.20
N PHE A 564 -13.56 8.59 2.33
CA PHE A 564 -15.00 8.85 2.41
C PHE A 564 -15.42 10.05 1.56
N ALA A 565 -14.66 11.15 1.55
CA ALA A 565 -14.96 12.28 0.68
C ALA A 565 -14.76 11.97 -0.81
N VAL A 566 -13.81 11.11 -1.18
CA VAL A 566 -13.74 10.56 -2.54
C VAL A 566 -14.97 9.69 -2.85
N CYS A 567 -15.42 8.85 -1.91
CA CYS A 567 -16.64 8.05 -2.06
C CYS A 567 -17.91 8.93 -2.22
N MET A 568 -18.05 10.03 -1.47
CA MET A 568 -19.12 11.00 -1.68
C MET A 568 -19.03 11.66 -3.07
N TRP A 569 -17.82 11.96 -3.56
CA TRP A 569 -17.63 12.46 -4.93
C TRP A 569 -18.02 11.42 -5.99
N GLU A 570 -17.72 10.13 -5.80
CA GLU A 570 -18.18 9.04 -6.66
C GLU A 570 -19.72 8.94 -6.71
N MET A 571 -20.39 9.08 -5.56
CA MET A 571 -21.86 9.13 -5.51
C MET A 571 -22.40 10.31 -6.32
N MET A 572 -21.90 11.53 -6.06
CA MET A 572 -22.41 12.75 -6.70
C MET A 572 -22.02 12.89 -8.19
N SER A 573 -20.93 12.28 -8.63
CA SER A 573 -20.53 12.18 -10.04
C SER A 573 -21.27 11.08 -10.82
N ARG A 574 -22.10 10.28 -10.12
CA ARG A 574 -22.87 9.14 -10.65
C ARG A 574 -21.98 7.97 -11.11
N GLY A 575 -20.98 7.62 -10.30
CA GLY A 575 -20.10 6.48 -10.52
C GLY A 575 -18.89 6.76 -11.43
N GLN A 576 -18.48 8.02 -11.61
CA GLN A 576 -17.22 8.30 -12.31
C GLN A 576 -16.03 7.87 -11.47
N GLN A 577 -14.98 7.37 -12.12
CA GLN A 577 -13.72 7.10 -11.44
C GLN A 577 -13.04 8.43 -11.02
N PRO A 578 -12.60 8.58 -9.75
CA PRO A 578 -11.83 9.74 -9.34
C PRO A 578 -10.53 9.83 -10.15
N PHE A 579 -10.16 11.03 -10.58
CA PHE A 579 -8.98 11.29 -11.41
C PHE A 579 -8.88 10.38 -12.65
N PHE A 580 -9.99 10.15 -13.37
CA PHE A 580 -10.01 9.26 -14.55
C PHE A 580 -9.00 9.68 -15.64
N TRP A 581 -8.65 10.96 -15.71
CA TRP A 581 -7.70 11.56 -16.66
C TRP A 581 -6.21 11.41 -16.25
N LEU A 582 -5.91 10.80 -15.09
CA LEU A 582 -4.53 10.58 -14.60
C LEU A 582 -4.19 9.09 -14.51
N GLU A 583 -2.90 8.75 -14.64
CA GLU A 583 -2.39 7.46 -14.17
C GLU A 583 -2.10 7.50 -12.66
N ASN A 584 -2.07 6.33 -12.02
CA ASN A 584 -1.85 6.22 -10.57
C ASN A 584 -0.52 6.85 -10.08
N ARG A 585 0.50 6.95 -10.94
CA ARG A 585 1.80 7.56 -10.61
C ARG A 585 1.73 9.10 -10.51
N ASP A 586 0.82 9.74 -11.22
CA ASP A 586 0.78 11.20 -11.34
C ASP A 586 -0.16 11.87 -10.33
N VAL A 587 -1.11 11.10 -9.78
CA VAL A 587 -2.09 11.56 -8.77
C VAL A 587 -1.40 12.26 -7.60
N ILE A 588 -0.31 11.71 -7.07
CA ILE A 588 0.37 12.29 -5.90
C ILE A 588 0.96 13.68 -6.20
N ASN A 589 1.60 13.84 -7.36
CA ASN A 589 2.18 15.12 -7.78
C ASN A 589 1.10 16.21 -7.90
N GLN A 590 -0.07 15.84 -8.42
CA GLN A 590 -1.23 16.74 -8.51
C GLN A 590 -1.81 17.09 -7.13
N LEU A 591 -1.94 16.11 -6.23
CA LEU A 591 -2.41 16.35 -4.86
C LEU A 591 -1.45 17.25 -4.05
N GLU A 592 -0.14 17.13 -4.27
CA GLU A 592 0.90 17.96 -3.65
C GLU A 592 0.98 19.38 -4.25
N GLN A 593 0.57 19.56 -5.50
CA GLN A 593 0.33 20.88 -6.11
C GLN A 593 -0.99 21.53 -5.66
N GLY A 594 -1.75 20.88 -4.76
CA GLY A 594 -3.02 21.40 -4.25
C GLY A 594 -4.25 21.10 -5.13
N ILE A 595 -4.07 20.42 -6.26
CA ILE A 595 -5.18 20.02 -7.15
C ILE A 595 -6.07 19.00 -6.42
N ARG A 596 -7.38 19.08 -6.66
CA ARG A 596 -8.44 18.22 -6.08
C ARG A 596 -9.44 17.82 -7.15
N LEU A 597 -10.34 16.88 -6.83
CA LEU A 597 -11.44 16.49 -7.72
C LEU A 597 -12.41 17.69 -7.91
N PRO A 598 -12.82 18.03 -9.14
CA PRO A 598 -13.68 19.17 -9.41
C PRO A 598 -15.12 18.92 -8.92
N LYS A 599 -15.87 19.99 -8.60
CA LYS A 599 -17.27 19.87 -8.17
C LYS A 599 -18.12 19.17 -9.26
N PRO A 600 -18.79 18.04 -8.96
CA PRO A 600 -19.76 17.46 -9.89
C PRO A 600 -20.89 18.46 -10.16
N GLU A 601 -21.38 18.49 -11.40
CA GLU A 601 -22.35 19.49 -11.90
C GLU A 601 -23.53 19.72 -10.95
N LEU A 602 -24.27 18.66 -10.64
CA LEU A 602 -25.46 18.67 -9.76
C LEU A 602 -25.13 18.64 -8.25
N CYS A 603 -23.85 18.59 -7.85
CA CYS A 603 -23.49 18.51 -6.43
C CYS A 603 -23.86 19.80 -5.67
N PRO A 604 -24.58 19.71 -4.53
CA PRO A 604 -24.86 20.85 -3.65
C PRO A 604 -23.56 21.55 -3.21
N PRO A 605 -23.49 22.89 -3.24
CA PRO A 605 -22.28 23.62 -2.85
C PRO A 605 -21.84 23.34 -1.41
N ALA A 606 -22.79 23.20 -0.48
CA ALA A 606 -22.51 22.87 0.91
C ALA A 606 -21.83 21.50 1.06
N LEU A 607 -22.33 20.45 0.38
CA LEU A 607 -21.72 19.12 0.41
C LEU A 607 -20.30 19.14 -0.17
N TYR A 608 -20.09 19.84 -1.28
CA TYR A 608 -18.76 19.94 -1.89
C TYR A 608 -17.78 20.72 -0.99
N SER A 609 -18.23 21.74 -0.27
CA SER A 609 -17.43 22.42 0.75
C SER A 609 -16.93 21.43 1.81
N LEU A 610 -17.80 20.54 2.30
CA LEU A 610 -17.40 19.46 3.23
C LEU A 610 -16.38 18.50 2.60
N MET A 611 -16.55 18.11 1.32
CA MET A 611 -15.54 17.31 0.61
C MET A 611 -14.18 18.02 0.58
N THR A 612 -14.15 19.32 0.30
CA THR A 612 -12.89 20.08 0.28
C THR A 612 -12.22 20.20 1.65
N CYS A 613 -12.98 20.29 2.74
CA CYS A 613 -12.41 20.19 4.11
C CYS A 613 -11.82 18.80 4.39
N CYS A 614 -12.51 17.73 3.97
CA CYS A 614 -11.99 16.36 4.10
C CYS A 614 -10.73 16.11 3.25
N TRP A 615 -10.55 16.87 2.16
CA TRP A 615 -9.34 16.86 1.33
C TRP A 615 -8.29 17.91 1.73
N SER A 616 -8.34 18.42 2.97
CA SER A 616 -7.19 19.13 3.53
C SER A 616 -5.96 18.23 3.47
N TYR A 617 -4.82 18.80 3.04
CA TYR A 617 -3.59 18.03 2.88
C TYR A 617 -3.10 17.52 4.24
N ASP A 618 -3.16 18.36 5.28
CA ASP A 618 -2.87 17.97 6.64
C ASP A 618 -3.99 17.05 7.19
N PRO A 619 -3.67 15.85 7.73
CA PRO A 619 -4.65 14.99 8.37
C PRO A 619 -5.31 15.57 9.64
N GLY A 620 -4.66 16.51 10.34
CA GLY A 620 -5.18 17.14 11.56
C GLY A 620 -6.29 18.15 11.29
N GLU A 621 -6.26 18.80 10.13
CA GLU A 621 -7.24 19.81 9.68
C GLU A 621 -8.49 19.18 9.04
N ARG A 622 -8.61 17.85 9.03
CA ARG A 622 -9.77 17.14 8.46
C ARG A 622 -10.87 16.96 9.52
N PRO A 623 -12.14 17.26 9.21
CA PRO A 623 -13.23 17.16 10.17
C PRO A 623 -13.46 15.72 10.64
N SER A 624 -13.96 15.56 11.86
CA SER A 624 -14.27 14.23 12.43
C SER A 624 -15.50 13.60 11.75
N PHE A 625 -15.62 12.26 11.76
CA PHE A 625 -16.84 11.62 11.24
C PHE A 625 -18.10 12.03 12.02
N THR A 626 -18.00 12.29 13.32
CA THR A 626 -19.11 12.79 14.16
C THR A 626 -19.60 14.15 13.66
N GLU A 627 -18.68 15.07 13.36
CA GLU A 627 -18.98 16.39 12.80
C GLU A 627 -19.57 16.29 11.37
N LEU A 628 -19.04 15.39 10.55
CA LEU A 628 -19.55 15.12 9.21
C LEU A 628 -20.97 14.55 9.23
N VAL A 629 -21.33 13.66 10.17
CA VAL A 629 -22.71 13.18 10.31
C VAL A 629 -23.68 14.33 10.55
N CYS A 630 -23.34 15.28 11.42
CA CYS A 630 -24.19 16.46 11.65
C CYS A 630 -24.32 17.30 10.37
N ARG A 631 -23.21 17.77 9.80
CA ARG A 631 -23.25 18.69 8.65
C ARG A 631 -23.85 18.06 7.38
N ILE A 632 -23.70 16.75 7.17
CA ILE A 632 -24.35 16.04 6.05
C ILE A 632 -25.85 15.84 6.33
N SER A 633 -26.27 15.68 7.59
CA SER A 633 -27.70 15.64 7.97
C SER A 633 -28.40 16.98 7.73
N ASP A 634 -27.71 18.10 7.98
CA ASP A 634 -28.22 19.44 7.66
C ASP A 634 -28.43 19.60 6.15
N VAL A 635 -27.40 19.27 5.35
CA VAL A 635 -27.47 19.33 3.88
C VAL A 635 -28.55 18.38 3.31
N HIS A 636 -28.72 17.19 3.88
CA HIS A 636 -29.80 16.26 3.49
C HIS A 636 -31.19 16.88 3.73
N THR A 637 -31.36 17.59 4.85
CA THR A 637 -32.61 18.27 5.20
C THR A 637 -32.88 19.42 4.22
N MET A 638 -31.89 20.25 3.93
CA MET A 638 -31.98 21.34 2.95
C MET A 638 -32.33 20.84 1.54
N GLU A 639 -31.65 19.80 1.03
CA GLU A 639 -31.95 19.25 -0.30
C GLU A 639 -33.37 18.65 -0.35
N LYS A 640 -33.85 18.05 0.75
CA LYS A 640 -35.22 17.50 0.85
C LYS A 640 -36.28 18.61 0.81
N GLU A 641 -36.05 19.72 1.51
CA GLU A 641 -36.92 20.90 1.46
C GLU A 641 -36.95 21.53 0.07
N LEU A 642 -35.78 21.64 -0.58
CA LEU A 642 -35.66 22.12 -1.95
C LEU A 642 -36.33 21.20 -2.98
N GLU A 643 -36.35 19.88 -2.76
CA GLU A 643 -37.07 18.92 -3.60
C GLU A 643 -38.60 19.06 -3.43
N VAL A 644 -39.07 19.27 -2.19
CA VAL A 644 -40.50 19.54 -1.89
C VAL A 644 -40.99 20.86 -2.50
N GLU A 645 -40.22 21.95 -2.44
CA GLU A 645 -40.66 23.22 -3.02
C GLU A 645 -40.64 23.20 -4.55
N LYS A 646 -39.66 22.53 -5.19
CA LYS A 646 -39.66 22.28 -6.65
C LYS A 646 -40.93 21.52 -7.09
N GLU A 647 -41.38 20.54 -6.31
CA GLU A 647 -42.60 19.79 -6.64
C GLU A 647 -43.88 20.60 -6.40
N ARG A 648 -43.89 21.48 -5.38
CA ARG A 648 -44.94 22.48 -5.21
C ARG A 648 -44.98 23.47 -6.38
N ASP A 649 -43.84 23.94 -6.89
CA ASP A 649 -43.79 24.83 -8.05
C ASP A 649 -44.23 24.16 -9.35
N ARG A 650 -43.89 22.89 -9.57
CA ARG A 650 -44.48 22.07 -10.65
C ARG A 650 -46.01 21.99 -10.51
N ALA A 651 -46.52 21.72 -9.30
CA ALA A 651 -47.94 21.64 -9.02
C ALA A 651 -48.68 23.01 -9.10
N ARG A 652 -47.98 24.13 -8.87
CA ARG A 652 -48.48 25.50 -9.12
C ARG A 652 -48.53 25.80 -10.62
N SER A 653 -47.44 25.50 -11.34
CA SER A 653 -47.29 25.76 -12.77
C SER A 653 -48.31 24.97 -13.60
N THR A 654 -48.53 23.69 -13.29
CA THR A 654 -49.56 22.86 -13.96
C THR A 654 -51.00 23.35 -13.74
N LYS A 655 -51.28 24.06 -12.64
CA LYS A 655 -52.60 24.67 -12.38
C LYS A 655 -52.87 25.96 -13.16
N PHE A 656 -51.84 26.58 -13.75
CA PHE A 656 -52.02 27.77 -14.60
C PHE A 656 -52.47 27.45 -16.04
N LEU A 657 -52.62 26.17 -16.38
CA LEU A 657 -53.03 25.70 -17.72
C LEU A 657 -54.49 25.20 -17.81
N GLU A 658 -55.30 25.35 -16.75
CA GLU A 658 -56.77 25.19 -16.86
C GLU A 658 -57.44 26.50 -17.34
N PRO A 659 -58.03 26.56 -18.55
CA PRO A 659 -58.72 27.76 -19.03
C PRO A 659 -60.13 27.88 -18.43
N LYS A 660 -60.26 28.54 -17.27
CA LYS A 660 -61.56 28.88 -16.68
C LYS A 660 -62.09 30.21 -17.22
N PHE A 661 -63.04 30.13 -18.14
CA PHE A 661 -64.00 31.21 -18.40
C PHE A 661 -64.80 31.50 -17.12
N THR A 662 -64.86 32.76 -16.67
CA THR A 662 -66.09 33.59 -16.58
C THR A 662 -65.84 34.92 -15.84
N GLU A 663 -66.32 36.01 -16.46
CA GLU A 663 -66.77 37.32 -15.90
C GLU A 663 -65.82 38.26 -15.11
N PRO A 664 -65.99 39.60 -15.25
CA PRO A 664 -65.19 40.62 -14.55
C PRO A 664 -65.90 41.27 -13.34
N PRO A 665 -65.16 41.65 -12.27
CA PRO A 665 -65.70 42.43 -11.16
C PRO A 665 -65.73 43.96 -11.42
N PRO A 666 -66.61 44.73 -10.74
CA PRO A 666 -66.83 46.16 -10.99
C PRO A 666 -65.88 47.11 -10.23
N LYS A 667 -65.85 48.39 -10.63
CA LYS A 667 -65.12 49.48 -9.95
C LYS A 667 -65.93 50.10 -8.79
N VAL A 668 -65.34 50.27 -7.61
CA VAL A 668 -65.70 51.37 -6.67
C VAL A 668 -64.48 51.99 -5.98
N THR A 669 -64.50 53.31 -5.98
CA THR A 669 -63.60 54.39 -5.53
C THR A 669 -63.06 54.39 -4.07
N ILE A 670 -61.73 54.59 -3.94
CA ILE A 670 -60.93 55.43 -2.99
C ILE A 670 -61.38 55.60 -1.51
N GLY A 671 -60.45 55.42 -0.55
CA GLY A 671 -60.68 55.75 0.88
C GLY A 671 -59.47 55.74 1.84
N LEU A 672 -58.39 56.48 1.54
CA LEU A 672 -57.30 56.95 2.46
C LEU A 672 -56.83 56.06 3.66
N LEU A 673 -55.61 55.51 3.54
CA LEU A 673 -54.49 55.88 4.43
C LEU A 673 -53.13 55.44 3.84
N LEU A 674 -52.16 56.36 3.87
CA LEU A 674 -50.81 56.36 3.27
C LEU A 674 -49.95 57.34 4.12
N PRO A 675 -48.59 57.38 4.06
CA PRO A 675 -47.77 57.13 2.86
C PRO A 675 -46.51 56.24 3.05
N LEU A 676 -45.67 56.26 2.01
CA LEU A 676 -44.47 55.45 1.77
C LEU A 676 -43.25 55.83 2.63
N ASN A 677 -42.51 54.80 3.07
CA ASN A 677 -41.16 54.46 2.58
C ASN A 677 -40.28 55.59 1.97
N GLU A 678 -39.08 55.80 2.53
CA GLU A 678 -37.96 56.45 1.84
C GLU A 678 -36.60 55.84 2.29
N ALA A 679 -35.49 56.19 1.63
CA ALA A 679 -34.21 55.47 1.71
C ALA A 679 -32.97 56.39 1.62
N LEU A 680 -31.79 55.78 1.78
CA LEU A 680 -30.43 56.33 1.55
C LEU A 680 -29.87 57.28 2.64
N CYS A 681 -28.55 57.47 2.56
CA CYS A 681 -27.66 58.31 3.39
C CYS A 681 -27.52 57.84 4.86
N ALA A 682 -26.34 57.53 5.42
CA ALA A 682 -24.97 58.08 5.39
C ALA A 682 -24.66 59.05 6.55
N SER A 683 -23.38 59.19 6.89
CA SER A 683 -22.76 60.05 7.93
C SER A 683 -22.98 59.71 9.41
N SER A 684 -21.88 59.34 10.07
CA SER A 684 -21.53 59.68 11.47
C SER A 684 -21.38 61.23 11.62
N PRO A 685 -21.19 61.86 12.82
CA PRO A 685 -20.61 61.28 14.05
C PRO A 685 -21.09 61.82 15.44
N ASP A 686 -20.39 61.33 16.48
CA ASP A 686 -19.91 62.05 17.69
C ASP A 686 -20.76 62.27 18.96
N LEU A 687 -20.02 62.26 20.09
CA LEU A 687 -20.32 62.69 21.48
C LEU A 687 -21.49 61.98 22.22
N ALA A 688 -21.34 61.33 23.37
CA ALA A 688 -20.55 61.74 24.55
C ALA A 688 -20.30 60.61 25.58
N SER A 689 -19.25 60.79 26.39
CA SER A 689 -18.99 60.15 27.70
C SER A 689 -19.25 61.20 28.82
N PRO A 690 -19.16 60.96 30.16
CA PRO A 690 -18.40 59.91 30.87
C PRO A 690 -19.09 59.27 32.11
N CYS A 691 -18.41 58.32 32.78
CA CYS A 691 -17.91 58.47 34.17
C CYS A 691 -17.18 57.21 34.73
N ASP A 692 -15.98 57.43 35.26
CA ASP A 692 -15.33 56.84 36.45
C ASP A 692 -15.43 55.32 36.77
N TYR A 693 -14.29 54.61 36.69
CA TYR A 693 -13.42 54.43 37.88
C TYR A 693 -11.97 54.01 37.51
N GLN A 694 -11.11 53.88 38.52
CA GLN A 694 -9.64 53.97 38.43
C GLN A 694 -8.88 52.64 38.20
N SER A 695 -7.66 52.77 37.67
CA SER A 695 -6.61 51.74 37.56
C SER A 695 -5.31 52.19 38.24
N PRO A 696 -4.45 51.27 38.74
CA PRO A 696 -3.03 51.53 38.99
C PRO A 696 -2.12 50.71 38.04
N ILE A 697 -1.39 51.32 37.10
CA ILE A 697 -0.04 51.95 37.27
C ILE A 697 1.13 51.02 36.84
N ASP A 698 1.80 51.46 35.76
CA ASP A 698 3.24 51.39 35.44
C ASP A 698 3.95 50.09 34.96
N SER A 699 5.00 50.15 34.11
CA SER A 699 5.75 51.35 33.61
C SER A 699 6.43 51.21 32.22
N THR A 700 6.48 52.36 31.51
CA THR A 700 7.55 52.90 30.62
C THR A 700 8.03 52.20 29.32
N ASN A 701 7.82 52.92 28.20
CA ASN A 701 8.81 53.50 27.23
C ASN A 701 9.82 52.57 26.47
N THR A 702 10.36 52.91 25.28
CA THR A 702 10.38 54.18 24.50
C THR A 702 10.41 53.92 22.98
N LEU A 703 9.92 54.86 22.17
CA LEU A 703 10.14 54.92 20.70
C LEU A 703 11.49 55.57 20.34
N THR A 704 12.13 55.17 19.23
CA THR A 704 12.67 56.07 18.17
C THR A 704 13.28 55.31 16.98
N VAL A 705 13.44 56.00 15.84
CA VAL A 705 13.93 55.49 14.54
C VAL A 705 14.96 56.47 13.96
N PRO A 706 15.99 56.01 13.22
CA PRO A 706 16.58 56.83 12.17
C PRO A 706 16.84 56.10 10.83
N THR A 707 15.96 56.37 9.86
CA THR A 707 16.27 57.03 8.57
C THR A 707 17.49 56.59 7.71
N VAL A 708 17.17 55.83 6.65
CA VAL A 708 17.59 55.98 5.22
C VAL A 708 19.08 56.14 4.85
N ALA A 709 19.57 55.19 4.02
CA ALA A 709 20.42 55.45 2.85
C ALA A 709 20.21 54.34 1.79
N ALA A 710 20.26 54.65 0.49
CA ALA A 710 19.90 53.70 -0.59
C ALA A 710 20.88 53.69 -1.78
N ARG A 711 20.98 52.56 -2.48
CA ARG A 711 21.55 52.48 -3.85
C ARG A 711 20.75 51.58 -4.80
N ARG A 712 20.35 52.22 -5.90
CA ARG A 712 19.85 51.75 -7.22
C ARG A 712 20.80 50.74 -7.91
N LEU A 713 20.49 50.05 -9.01
CA LEU A 713 19.34 49.85 -9.96
C LEU A 713 19.48 48.38 -10.49
N SER A 714 18.66 47.73 -11.32
CA SER A 714 17.54 48.04 -12.25
C SER A 714 16.57 46.81 -12.24
N LEU A 715 15.60 46.50 -13.13
CA LEU A 715 15.13 47.01 -14.44
C LEU A 715 13.64 46.62 -14.63
N GLY A 716 12.76 47.60 -14.89
CA GLY A 716 11.55 47.46 -15.73
C GLY A 716 10.42 46.49 -15.34
N GLU A 717 9.56 46.88 -14.38
CA GLU A 717 8.15 46.48 -14.35
C GLU A 717 7.30 47.59 -13.70
N GLU A 718 6.00 47.69 -14.00
CA GLU A 718 5.18 48.84 -13.62
C GLU A 718 4.74 48.83 -12.15
N PHE A 719 5.00 49.92 -11.42
CA PHE A 719 4.63 50.06 -10.02
C PHE A 719 3.14 50.40 -9.86
N SER A 720 2.32 49.39 -9.56
CA SER A 720 1.00 49.62 -8.96
C SER A 720 1.17 50.12 -7.52
N VAL A 721 0.60 51.29 -7.21
CA VAL A 721 0.69 51.88 -5.86
C VAL A 721 -0.14 51.06 -4.87
N GLY A 722 0.49 50.60 -3.79
CA GLY A 722 -0.19 49.88 -2.73
C GLY A 722 -1.18 50.77 -1.97
N PRO A 723 -2.36 50.25 -1.56
CA PRO A 723 -3.41 51.06 -0.93
C PRO A 723 -2.97 51.61 0.44
N SER A 724 -3.12 52.91 0.61
CA SER A 724 -2.84 53.64 1.86
C SER A 724 -3.92 53.48 2.94
N SER A 725 -5.11 53.00 2.57
CA SER A 725 -6.22 52.77 3.49
C SER A 725 -6.95 51.45 3.20
N MET A 726 -7.74 50.99 4.18
CA MET A 726 -8.59 49.81 4.03
C MET A 726 -9.70 50.04 2.98
N GLU A 727 -10.14 51.29 2.78
CA GLU A 727 -11.13 51.65 1.76
C GLU A 727 -10.53 51.62 0.35
N ASP A 728 -9.28 52.06 0.17
CA ASP A 728 -8.57 51.96 -1.10
C ASP A 728 -8.38 50.49 -1.51
N ALA A 729 -8.03 49.62 -0.56
CA ALA A 729 -7.94 48.18 -0.80
C ALA A 729 -9.29 47.59 -1.23
N GLN A 730 -10.39 48.00 -0.59
CA GLN A 730 -11.75 47.57 -0.94
C GLN A 730 -12.16 48.04 -2.34
N ARG A 731 -11.81 49.28 -2.72
CA ARG A 731 -12.07 49.83 -4.07
C ARG A 731 -11.25 49.13 -5.14
N LEU A 732 -9.95 48.89 -4.89
CA LEU A 732 -9.08 48.14 -5.81
C LEU A 732 -9.60 46.70 -6.00
N TRP A 733 -10.06 46.03 -4.95
CA TRP A 733 -10.65 44.70 -5.05
C TRP A 733 -11.96 44.68 -5.85
N GLN A 734 -12.83 45.70 -5.69
CA GLN A 734 -14.04 45.82 -6.51
C GLN A 734 -13.71 46.12 -7.99
N ALA A 735 -12.73 46.99 -8.26
CA ALA A 735 -12.27 47.26 -9.63
C ALA A 735 -11.66 46.01 -10.29
N GLU A 736 -10.87 45.22 -9.55
CA GLU A 736 -10.30 43.97 -10.04
C GLU A 736 -11.37 42.90 -10.30
N LYS A 737 -12.36 42.80 -9.40
CA LYS A 737 -13.53 41.94 -9.59
C LYS A 737 -14.31 42.32 -10.87
N GLN A 738 -14.43 43.62 -11.17
CA GLN A 738 -15.06 44.08 -12.41
C GLN A 738 -14.21 43.74 -13.64
N ARG A 739 -12.90 44.03 -13.63
CA ARG A 739 -11.97 43.63 -14.71
C ARG A 739 -12.04 42.13 -15.00
N MET A 740 -12.14 41.30 -13.96
CA MET A 740 -12.26 39.85 -14.10
C MET A 740 -13.61 39.44 -14.71
N GLN A 741 -14.72 40.08 -14.33
CA GLN A 741 -16.04 39.84 -14.94
C GLN A 741 -16.09 40.30 -16.41
N ASP A 742 -15.51 41.45 -16.74
CA ASP A 742 -15.44 41.97 -18.10
C ASP A 742 -14.56 41.08 -18.99
N THR A 743 -13.46 40.54 -18.45
CA THR A 743 -12.60 39.55 -19.13
C THR A 743 -13.36 38.24 -19.40
N ILE A 744 -14.11 37.73 -18.43
CA ILE A 744 -14.95 36.53 -18.60
C ILE A 744 -16.10 36.78 -19.59
N LYS A 745 -16.66 37.99 -19.63
CA LYS A 745 -17.66 38.38 -20.63
C LYS A 745 -17.03 38.40 -22.03
N LYS A 746 -15.86 39.04 -22.19
CA LYS A 746 -15.14 39.06 -23.46
C LYS A 746 -14.79 37.65 -23.94
N GLN A 747 -14.26 36.78 -23.08
CA GLN A 747 -13.95 35.39 -23.44
C GLN A 747 -15.19 34.60 -23.90
N LYS A 748 -16.41 34.95 -23.44
CA LYS A 748 -17.66 34.36 -23.95
C LYS A 748 -18.09 34.95 -25.29
N GLU A 749 -17.80 36.21 -25.54
CA GLU A 749 -18.04 36.88 -26.83
C GLU A 749 -17.05 36.32 -27.88
N ASP A 750 -15.76 36.27 -27.58
CA ASP A 750 -14.71 35.63 -28.38
C ASP A 750 -15.07 34.16 -28.71
N MET A 751 -15.54 33.38 -27.72
CA MET A 751 -15.99 31.98 -27.91
C MET A 751 -17.22 31.85 -28.82
N VAL A 752 -18.12 32.83 -28.81
CA VAL A 752 -19.31 32.84 -29.68
C VAL A 752 -18.92 33.23 -31.11
N ASP A 753 -17.96 34.14 -31.29
CA ASP A 753 -17.40 34.49 -32.60
C ASP A 753 -16.57 33.34 -33.19
N ASP A 754 -15.75 32.64 -32.40
CA ASP A 754 -15.07 31.39 -32.81
C ASP A 754 -16.08 30.32 -33.23
N LYS A 755 -17.18 30.18 -32.48
CA LYS A 755 -18.26 29.26 -32.87
C LYS A 755 -18.91 29.68 -34.18
N HIS A 756 -19.21 30.97 -34.38
CA HIS A 756 -19.75 31.48 -35.64
C HIS A 756 -18.76 31.37 -36.81
N TRP A 757 -17.46 31.43 -36.55
CA TRP A 757 -16.40 31.16 -37.52
C TRP A 757 -16.39 29.69 -37.93
N LEU A 758 -16.42 28.75 -36.97
CA LEU A 758 -16.54 27.31 -37.23
C LEU A 758 -17.81 26.97 -38.00
N ASP A 759 -18.96 27.51 -37.58
CA ASP A 759 -20.26 27.37 -38.26
C ASP A 759 -20.21 27.87 -39.72
N LYS A 760 -19.34 28.82 -40.03
CA LYS A 760 -19.17 29.43 -41.36
C LYS A 760 -18.17 28.65 -42.21
N GLU A 761 -17.08 28.17 -41.62
CA GLU A 761 -16.08 27.32 -42.26
C GLU A 761 -16.67 25.94 -42.60
N GLU A 762 -17.48 25.36 -41.72
CA GLU A 762 -18.26 24.15 -41.99
C GLU A 762 -19.24 24.35 -43.16
N LYS A 763 -19.95 25.49 -43.21
CA LYS A 763 -20.82 25.84 -44.35
C LYS A 763 -20.04 26.04 -45.65
N LEU A 764 -18.79 26.51 -45.60
CA LEU A 764 -17.90 26.59 -46.77
C LEU A 764 -17.43 25.20 -47.22
N LEU A 765 -17.09 24.30 -46.30
CA LEU A 765 -16.74 22.90 -46.58
C LEU A 765 -17.94 22.12 -47.18
N VAL A 766 -19.13 22.24 -46.59
CA VAL A 766 -20.36 21.64 -47.12
C VAL A 766 -20.66 22.17 -48.52
N ARG A 767 -20.56 23.49 -48.74
CA ARG A 767 -20.77 24.11 -50.07
C ARG A 767 -19.76 23.64 -51.11
N ARG A 768 -18.53 23.27 -50.70
CA ARG A 768 -17.50 22.69 -51.58
C ARG A 768 -17.89 21.27 -52.03
N ASN A 769 -18.52 20.48 -51.16
CA ASN A 769 -19.08 19.18 -51.50
C ASN A 769 -20.38 19.29 -52.33
N SER A 770 -21.16 20.38 -52.17
CA SER A 770 -22.41 20.60 -52.94
C SER A 770 -22.20 20.83 -54.45
N ILE A 771 -20.97 20.95 -54.95
CA ILE A 771 -20.68 21.13 -56.38
C ILE A 771 -20.73 19.81 -57.17
N ASN A 772 -20.51 18.66 -56.51
CA ASN A 772 -20.38 17.35 -57.18
C ASN A 772 -21.68 16.53 -57.30
N THR A 773 -22.86 17.11 -57.02
CA THR A 773 -24.15 16.39 -57.11
C THR A 773 -25.27 17.24 -57.70
N TYR A 774 -25.20 17.48 -59.01
CA TYR A 774 -26.39 17.70 -59.83
C TYR A 774 -26.76 16.39 -60.53
N LEU A 775 -27.80 15.69 -60.04
CA LEU A 775 -28.84 14.99 -60.83
C LEU A 775 -29.78 14.14 -59.93
N MET A 776 -31.10 14.37 -60.08
CA MET A 776 -32.22 13.42 -59.91
C MET A 776 -32.62 12.90 -58.49
N SER A 777 -33.37 13.75 -57.78
CA SER A 777 -34.80 13.55 -57.41
C SER A 777 -35.32 12.29 -56.65
N ASP A 778 -35.74 12.54 -55.39
CA ASP A 778 -37.14 12.42 -54.89
C ASP A 778 -37.78 10.99 -54.65
N PRO A 779 -38.96 10.84 -53.96
CA PRO A 779 -38.92 10.21 -52.63
C PRO A 779 -40.05 9.21 -52.27
N GLN A 780 -39.79 8.25 -51.36
CA GLN A 780 -40.89 7.70 -50.52
C GLN A 780 -40.47 6.94 -49.24
N MET A 781 -41.31 7.13 -48.21
CA MET A 781 -41.61 6.32 -47.01
C MET A 781 -40.57 5.34 -46.40
N ALA A 782 -40.31 5.52 -45.11
CA ALA A 782 -39.65 4.52 -44.25
C ALA A 782 -40.66 3.53 -43.62
N PRO A 783 -40.32 2.22 -43.54
CA PRO A 783 -40.92 1.26 -42.60
C PRO A 783 -40.00 0.97 -41.39
N ALA A 784 -40.51 0.23 -40.41
CA ALA A 784 -39.89 0.03 -39.09
C ALA A 784 -38.78 -1.06 -39.03
N LYS A 785 -38.00 -1.03 -37.95
CA LYS A 785 -36.89 -1.97 -37.66
C LYS A 785 -37.38 -3.39 -37.29
N PRO A 786 -36.80 -4.47 -37.85
CA PRO A 786 -36.92 -5.83 -37.32
C PRO A 786 -36.17 -6.02 -35.99
N PRO A 787 -36.47 -7.08 -35.21
CA PRO A 787 -35.81 -7.36 -33.93
C PRO A 787 -34.39 -7.95 -34.08
N ARG A 788 -33.59 -7.86 -33.00
CA ARG A 788 -32.23 -8.42 -32.94
C ARG A 788 -32.25 -9.95 -32.94
N ILE A 789 -31.51 -10.56 -33.86
CA ILE A 789 -31.12 -11.98 -33.78
C ILE A 789 -29.87 -12.10 -32.90
N SER A 790 -29.85 -13.09 -32.01
CA SER A 790 -28.69 -13.47 -31.21
C SER A 790 -27.73 -14.34 -32.01
N VAL A 791 -26.48 -13.91 -32.18
CA VAL A 791 -25.44 -14.67 -32.89
C VAL A 791 -24.59 -15.45 -31.88
N GLN A 792 -24.52 -16.77 -32.03
CA GLN A 792 -23.42 -17.58 -31.47
C GLN A 792 -22.27 -17.65 -32.48
N PRO A 793 -21.01 -17.78 -32.04
CA PRO A 793 -19.87 -17.90 -32.95
C PRO A 793 -19.90 -19.25 -33.69
N ALA A 794 -19.86 -19.18 -35.02
CA ALA A 794 -19.70 -20.32 -35.92
C ALA A 794 -18.28 -20.36 -36.52
N PRO A 795 -17.83 -21.48 -37.11
CA PRO A 795 -16.47 -21.61 -37.64
C PRO A 795 -16.13 -20.68 -38.82
N THR A 796 -14.84 -20.59 -39.11
CA THR A 796 -14.24 -19.74 -40.15
C THR A 796 -14.84 -19.99 -41.54
N ALA A 797 -15.10 -18.93 -42.30
CA ALA A 797 -15.55 -19.03 -43.69
C ALA A 797 -14.42 -19.51 -44.62
N GLU A 798 -14.78 -20.26 -45.67
CA GLU A 798 -13.87 -20.80 -46.69
C GLU A 798 -13.41 -19.73 -47.70
N LEU A 799 -12.59 -18.81 -47.19
CA LEU A 799 -11.93 -17.75 -47.96
C LEU A 799 -10.66 -18.30 -48.64
N ASP A 800 -10.43 -17.90 -49.89
CA ASP A 800 -9.12 -18.10 -50.52
C ASP A 800 -8.05 -17.29 -49.77
N ARG A 801 -6.99 -17.98 -49.30
CA ARG A 801 -5.86 -17.39 -48.55
C ARG A 801 -4.58 -17.25 -49.36
N SER A 802 -4.58 -17.66 -50.63
CA SER A 802 -3.37 -17.79 -51.45
C SER A 802 -2.59 -16.47 -51.57
N GLU A 803 -3.30 -15.35 -51.63
CA GLU A 803 -2.76 -13.99 -51.75
C GLU A 803 -3.01 -13.11 -50.49
N ASP A 804 -3.46 -13.71 -49.37
CA ASP A 804 -3.85 -12.95 -48.18
C ASP A 804 -2.64 -12.57 -47.30
N LYS A 805 -2.05 -11.41 -47.58
CA LYS A 805 -0.93 -10.85 -46.81
C LYS A 805 -1.20 -10.77 -45.30
N VAL A 806 -2.42 -10.42 -44.88
CA VAL A 806 -2.77 -10.29 -43.45
C VAL A 806 -2.75 -11.67 -42.78
N TYR A 807 -3.32 -12.68 -43.44
CA TYR A 807 -3.24 -14.08 -42.98
C TYR A 807 -1.78 -14.54 -42.85
N GLN A 808 -0.93 -14.28 -43.85
CA GLN A 808 0.49 -14.66 -43.79
C GLN A 808 1.23 -13.97 -42.63
N CYS A 809 1.06 -12.67 -42.44
CA CYS A 809 1.68 -11.94 -41.34
C CYS A 809 1.22 -12.41 -39.95
N VAL A 810 -0.06 -12.80 -39.79
CA VAL A 810 -0.53 -13.44 -38.54
C VAL A 810 0.11 -14.81 -38.36
N MET A 811 0.18 -15.64 -39.41
CA MET A 811 0.81 -16.97 -39.32
C MET A 811 2.30 -16.87 -38.98
N ASP A 812 3.03 -15.90 -39.53
CA ASP A 812 4.45 -15.67 -39.20
C ASP A 812 4.64 -15.15 -37.77
N LEU A 813 3.80 -14.23 -37.30
CA LEU A 813 3.80 -13.80 -35.89
C LEU A 813 3.54 -14.98 -34.93
N VAL A 814 2.59 -15.86 -35.28
CA VAL A 814 2.31 -17.09 -34.52
C VAL A 814 3.51 -18.06 -34.55
N LYS A 815 4.17 -18.26 -35.71
CA LYS A 815 5.40 -19.09 -35.80
C LYS A 815 6.49 -18.58 -34.86
N VAL A 816 6.76 -17.27 -34.83
CA VAL A 816 7.80 -16.70 -33.95
C VAL A 816 7.42 -16.81 -32.46
N VAL A 817 6.14 -16.67 -32.10
CA VAL A 817 5.66 -16.92 -30.71
C VAL A 817 5.77 -18.39 -30.32
N VAL A 818 5.51 -19.33 -31.23
CA VAL A 818 5.73 -20.76 -31.00
C VAL A 818 7.23 -21.07 -30.84
N GLN A 819 8.09 -20.43 -31.64
CA GLN A 819 9.54 -20.56 -31.51
C GLN A 819 10.03 -20.06 -30.13
N LEU A 820 9.55 -18.90 -29.67
CA LEU A 820 9.82 -18.40 -28.32
C LEU A 820 9.42 -19.41 -27.22
N LYS A 821 8.27 -20.07 -27.38
CA LYS A 821 7.78 -21.09 -26.43
C LYS A 821 8.68 -22.33 -26.38
N ASN A 822 9.21 -22.76 -27.52
CA ASN A 822 10.10 -23.91 -27.61
C ASN A 822 11.48 -23.58 -27.01
N ASP A 823 12.02 -22.41 -27.34
CA ASP A 823 13.42 -22.05 -27.08
C ASP A 823 13.67 -21.44 -25.69
N VAL A 824 12.66 -20.90 -25.00
CA VAL A 824 12.87 -20.23 -23.68
C VAL A 824 13.45 -21.16 -22.59
N ASN A 825 13.37 -22.47 -22.79
CA ASN A 825 13.89 -23.48 -21.86
C ASN A 825 15.36 -23.85 -22.13
N THR A 826 15.84 -23.64 -23.36
CA THR A 826 17.21 -23.95 -23.79
C THR A 826 18.10 -22.70 -23.91
N LEU A 827 17.53 -21.56 -24.28
CA LEU A 827 18.28 -20.31 -24.48
C LEU A 827 18.66 -19.59 -23.18
N PRO A 828 19.84 -18.93 -23.16
CA PRO A 828 20.21 -18.02 -22.09
C PRO A 828 19.35 -16.74 -22.12
N SER A 829 19.16 -16.12 -20.96
CA SER A 829 18.30 -14.94 -20.82
C SER A 829 18.77 -13.72 -21.62
N SER A 830 20.07 -13.64 -21.95
CA SER A 830 20.63 -12.65 -22.87
C SER A 830 19.97 -12.66 -24.25
N GLU A 831 19.53 -13.82 -24.74
CA GLU A 831 19.06 -14.00 -26.12
C GLU A 831 17.54 -13.81 -26.29
N TYR A 832 16.77 -13.74 -25.18
CA TYR A 832 15.33 -13.46 -25.23
C TYR A 832 15.02 -12.15 -25.98
N ILE A 833 15.92 -11.16 -25.92
CA ILE A 833 15.80 -9.89 -26.66
C ILE A 833 15.88 -10.06 -28.19
N SER A 834 16.49 -11.15 -28.69
CA SER A 834 16.56 -11.45 -30.12
C SER A 834 15.20 -11.92 -30.62
N ILE A 835 14.60 -12.92 -29.95
CA ILE A 835 13.30 -13.45 -30.35
C ILE A 835 12.18 -12.42 -30.14
N VAL A 836 12.19 -11.67 -29.02
CA VAL A 836 11.18 -10.60 -28.80
C VAL A 836 11.34 -9.45 -29.81
N LYS A 837 12.54 -9.16 -30.32
CA LYS A 837 12.70 -8.28 -31.49
C LYS A 837 12.01 -8.86 -32.72
N SER A 838 12.21 -10.15 -33.03
CA SER A 838 11.55 -10.81 -34.16
C SER A 838 10.02 -10.77 -34.06
N VAL A 839 9.44 -11.03 -32.88
CA VAL A 839 7.99 -10.85 -32.63
C VAL A 839 7.55 -9.42 -32.94
N GLY A 840 8.34 -8.41 -32.54
CA GLY A 840 8.10 -7.00 -32.82
C GLY A 840 8.31 -6.58 -34.29
N MET A 841 8.98 -7.39 -35.10
CA MET A 841 9.06 -7.20 -36.56
C MET A 841 7.81 -7.81 -37.21
N SER A 842 7.49 -9.08 -36.96
CA SER A 842 6.29 -9.73 -37.53
C SER A 842 4.99 -9.00 -37.16
N LEU A 843 4.90 -8.42 -35.96
CA LEU A 843 3.77 -7.55 -35.57
C LEU A 843 3.74 -6.24 -36.37
N ARG A 844 4.90 -5.63 -36.64
CA ARG A 844 4.99 -4.43 -37.47
C ARG A 844 4.53 -4.72 -38.89
N ASP A 845 4.96 -5.84 -39.45
CA ASP A 845 4.60 -6.24 -40.82
C ASP A 845 3.11 -6.56 -40.91
N LEU A 846 2.54 -7.21 -39.88
CA LEU A 846 1.09 -7.37 -39.71
C LEU A 846 0.35 -6.02 -39.69
N ILE A 847 0.79 -5.06 -38.88
CA ILE A 847 0.14 -3.74 -38.79
C ILE A 847 0.15 -3.04 -40.16
N HIS A 848 1.27 -3.01 -40.88
CA HIS A 848 1.32 -2.43 -42.24
C HIS A 848 0.39 -3.17 -43.21
N SER A 849 0.34 -4.51 -43.17
CA SER A 849 -0.56 -5.30 -44.04
C SER A 849 -2.05 -5.01 -43.79
N VAL A 850 -2.39 -4.55 -42.58
CA VAL A 850 -3.74 -4.11 -42.21
C VAL A 850 -3.96 -2.65 -42.61
N ASP A 851 -2.98 -1.77 -42.41
CA ASP A 851 -3.04 -0.37 -42.83
C ASP A 851 -3.19 -0.22 -44.35
N ASP A 852 -2.58 -1.10 -45.15
CA ASP A 852 -2.76 -1.19 -46.61
C ASP A 852 -4.23 -1.43 -47.01
N ILE A 853 -5.00 -2.20 -46.21
CA ILE A 853 -6.41 -2.52 -46.51
C ILE A 853 -7.42 -1.59 -45.82
N LEU A 854 -7.05 -0.91 -44.73
CA LEU A 854 -7.95 -0.01 -43.99
C LEU A 854 -8.64 1.06 -44.88
N PRO A 855 -8.00 1.67 -45.90
CA PRO A 855 -8.65 2.57 -46.85
C PRO A 855 -9.81 1.93 -47.63
N THR A 856 -9.70 0.63 -47.95
CA THR A 856 -10.70 -0.12 -48.75
C THR A 856 -11.92 -0.56 -47.94
N LEU A 857 -11.81 -0.56 -46.60
CA LEU A 857 -12.86 -1.03 -45.69
C LEU A 857 -13.79 0.09 -45.24
N HIS A 858 -15.07 -0.27 -45.02
CA HIS A 858 -16.12 0.67 -44.60
C HIS A 858 -15.81 1.31 -43.24
N GLY A 859 -16.04 2.62 -43.12
CA GLY A 859 -15.60 3.44 -41.98
C GLY A 859 -16.12 2.97 -40.61
N SER A 860 -17.27 2.30 -40.56
CA SER A 860 -17.82 1.73 -39.32
C SER A 860 -17.03 0.56 -38.75
N VAL A 861 -16.23 -0.14 -39.57
CA VAL A 861 -15.40 -1.29 -39.15
C VAL A 861 -13.94 -0.87 -38.99
N ARG A 862 -13.51 0.22 -39.65
CA ARG A 862 -12.19 0.82 -39.49
C ARG A 862 -11.84 1.10 -38.02
N THR A 863 -12.76 1.69 -37.25
CA THR A 863 -12.56 1.99 -35.82
C THR A 863 -12.42 0.73 -34.94
N GLU A 864 -13.06 -0.38 -35.32
CA GLU A 864 -12.96 -1.68 -34.64
C GLU A 864 -11.57 -2.29 -34.86
N ILE A 865 -11.08 -2.25 -36.10
CA ILE A 865 -9.74 -2.72 -36.49
C ILE A 865 -8.64 -1.84 -35.88
N GLU A 866 -8.76 -0.51 -35.93
CA GLU A 866 -7.86 0.43 -35.26
C GLU A 866 -7.78 0.21 -33.74
N GLY A 867 -8.91 -0.12 -33.10
CA GLY A 867 -8.96 -0.48 -31.69
C GLY A 867 -8.12 -1.72 -31.38
N THR A 868 -8.21 -2.73 -32.24
CA THR A 868 -7.44 -3.98 -32.13
C THR A 868 -5.95 -3.78 -32.46
N GLN A 869 -5.58 -2.95 -33.43
CA GLN A 869 -4.18 -2.55 -33.66
C GLN A 869 -3.58 -1.85 -32.41
N LYS A 870 -4.35 -0.98 -31.73
CA LYS A 870 -3.93 -0.33 -30.49
C LYS A 870 -3.78 -1.33 -29.33
N LEU A 871 -4.60 -2.39 -29.30
CA LEU A 871 -4.45 -3.50 -28.35
C LEU A 871 -3.12 -4.25 -28.57
N LEU A 872 -2.80 -4.69 -29.79
CA LEU A 872 -1.56 -5.41 -30.07
C LEU A 872 -0.29 -4.61 -29.73
N ASN A 873 -0.29 -3.30 -29.97
CA ASN A 873 0.83 -2.43 -29.57
C ASN A 873 1.03 -2.39 -28.05
N LYS A 874 -0.06 -2.42 -27.28
CA LYS A 874 -0.02 -2.52 -25.81
C LYS A 874 0.48 -3.90 -25.36
N ASP A 875 0.03 -4.98 -25.98
CA ASP A 875 0.40 -6.33 -25.54
C ASP A 875 1.85 -6.68 -25.94
N MET A 876 2.37 -6.08 -27.01
CA MET A 876 3.80 -6.06 -27.32
C MET A 876 4.62 -5.32 -26.25
N ALA A 877 4.12 -4.21 -25.72
CA ALA A 877 4.76 -3.50 -24.62
C ALA A 877 4.76 -4.32 -23.31
N GLU A 878 3.68 -5.05 -23.02
CA GLU A 878 3.62 -6.00 -21.90
C GLU A 878 4.59 -7.17 -22.09
N LEU A 879 4.71 -7.73 -23.31
CA LEU A 879 5.71 -8.76 -23.63
C LEU A 879 7.15 -8.26 -23.39
N ILE A 880 7.49 -7.04 -23.84
CA ILE A 880 8.80 -6.43 -23.58
C ILE A 880 9.04 -6.23 -22.08
N SER A 881 8.00 -5.83 -21.33
CA SER A 881 8.05 -5.70 -19.87
C SER A 881 8.34 -7.03 -19.17
N LYS A 882 7.60 -8.10 -19.52
CA LYS A 882 7.80 -9.45 -18.98
C LYS A 882 9.16 -10.05 -19.38
N MET A 883 9.62 -9.79 -20.60
CA MET A 883 10.96 -10.19 -21.04
C MET A 883 12.05 -9.55 -20.18
N ARG A 884 12.00 -8.23 -19.95
CA ARG A 884 12.94 -7.54 -19.05
C ARG A 884 12.90 -8.11 -17.63
N LEU A 885 11.72 -8.42 -17.11
CA LEU A 885 11.55 -9.03 -15.79
C LEU A 885 12.18 -10.44 -15.73
N ALA A 886 12.02 -11.26 -16.78
CA ALA A 886 12.64 -12.57 -16.91
C ALA A 886 14.17 -12.51 -17.07
N GLN A 887 14.70 -11.47 -17.72
CA GLN A 887 16.15 -11.21 -17.77
C GLN A 887 16.69 -10.86 -16.37
N GLN A 888 16.07 -9.89 -15.69
CA GLN A 888 16.45 -9.46 -14.33
C GLN A 888 16.38 -10.58 -13.30
N ASN A 889 15.42 -11.51 -13.44
CA ASN A 889 15.22 -12.64 -12.53
C ASN A 889 15.84 -13.96 -13.02
N SER A 890 16.68 -13.93 -14.06
CA SER A 890 17.19 -15.16 -14.69
C SER A 890 18.12 -16.02 -13.81
N ILE A 891 18.57 -15.46 -12.67
CA ILE A 891 19.36 -16.12 -11.62
C ILE A 891 18.65 -16.21 -10.25
N THR A 892 17.38 -15.80 -10.14
CA THR A 892 16.63 -15.83 -8.88
C THR A 892 15.68 -17.04 -8.83
N SER A 893 15.13 -17.35 -7.65
CA SER A 893 14.09 -18.38 -7.51
C SER A 893 12.79 -18.08 -8.29
N LEU A 894 12.61 -16.84 -8.76
CA LEU A 894 11.48 -16.43 -9.58
C LEU A 894 11.66 -16.71 -11.08
N LYS A 895 12.85 -17.17 -11.52
CA LYS A 895 13.21 -17.43 -12.92
C LYS A 895 12.09 -18.08 -13.75
N GLU A 896 11.59 -19.23 -13.31
CA GLU A 896 10.61 -20.01 -14.09
C GLU A 896 9.21 -19.38 -14.08
N GLU A 897 8.83 -18.67 -13.01
CA GLU A 897 7.57 -17.90 -12.98
C GLU A 897 7.67 -16.64 -13.86
N CYS A 898 8.81 -15.97 -13.91
CA CYS A 898 9.04 -14.86 -14.84
C CYS A 898 9.08 -15.32 -16.31
N LYS A 899 9.68 -16.47 -16.63
CA LYS A 899 9.55 -17.10 -17.96
C LYS A 899 8.09 -17.37 -18.31
N LYS A 900 7.34 -18.01 -17.41
CA LYS A 900 5.92 -18.34 -17.59
C LYS A 900 5.07 -17.11 -17.84
N GLN A 901 5.33 -15.99 -17.17
CA GLN A 901 4.67 -14.70 -17.45
C GLN A 901 5.07 -14.10 -18.80
N MET A 902 6.31 -14.25 -19.26
CA MET A 902 6.74 -13.85 -20.60
C MET A 902 6.04 -14.68 -21.69
N LEU A 903 5.93 -16.01 -21.51
CA LEU A 903 5.18 -16.88 -22.42
C LEU A 903 3.68 -16.55 -22.44
N ALA A 904 3.09 -16.24 -21.29
CA ALA A 904 1.69 -15.83 -21.21
C ALA A 904 1.42 -14.55 -22.03
N ALA A 905 2.27 -13.53 -21.88
CA ALA A 905 2.16 -12.29 -22.67
C ALA A 905 2.31 -12.53 -24.18
N ALA A 906 3.27 -13.37 -24.59
CA ALA A 906 3.46 -13.73 -26.00
C ALA A 906 2.24 -14.50 -26.57
N HIS A 907 1.63 -15.38 -25.78
CA HIS A 907 0.43 -16.12 -26.19
C HIS A 907 -0.80 -15.23 -26.32
N THR A 908 -0.98 -14.23 -25.43
CA THR A 908 -2.04 -13.21 -25.59
C THR A 908 -1.87 -12.44 -26.90
N LEU A 909 -0.66 -11.93 -27.18
CA LEU A 909 -0.38 -11.21 -28.42
C LEU A 909 -0.69 -12.03 -29.68
N ALA A 910 -0.38 -13.33 -29.68
CA ALA A 910 -0.72 -14.23 -30.78
C ALA A 910 -2.24 -14.49 -30.91
N MET A 911 -2.97 -14.57 -29.79
CA MET A 911 -4.43 -14.73 -29.79
C MET A 911 -5.12 -13.48 -30.34
N ASP A 912 -4.71 -12.30 -29.87
CA ASP A 912 -5.31 -11.03 -30.33
C ASP A 912 -4.92 -10.69 -31.77
N ALA A 913 -3.77 -11.15 -32.26
CA ALA A 913 -3.42 -11.07 -33.68
C ALA A 913 -4.34 -11.95 -34.55
N LYS A 914 -4.79 -13.10 -34.02
CA LYS A 914 -5.85 -13.88 -34.67
C LYS A 914 -7.21 -13.18 -34.59
N ASN A 915 -7.55 -12.56 -33.44
CA ASN A 915 -8.79 -11.77 -33.31
C ASN A 915 -8.83 -10.59 -34.32
N LEU A 916 -7.67 -9.97 -34.61
CA LEU A 916 -7.52 -8.96 -35.68
C LEU A 916 -7.84 -9.53 -37.07
N LEU A 917 -7.34 -10.72 -37.40
CA LEU A 917 -7.64 -11.41 -38.66
C LEU A 917 -9.14 -11.77 -38.76
N ASP A 918 -9.72 -12.37 -37.71
CA ASP A 918 -11.13 -12.74 -37.65
C ASP A 918 -12.05 -11.49 -37.77
N ALA A 919 -11.59 -10.31 -37.34
CA ALA A 919 -12.29 -9.02 -37.53
C ALA A 919 -12.09 -8.45 -38.96
N VAL A 920 -10.88 -8.52 -39.51
CA VAL A 920 -10.56 -8.13 -40.90
C VAL A 920 -11.35 -8.95 -41.92
N ASP A 921 -11.50 -10.25 -41.70
CA ASP A 921 -12.27 -11.13 -42.58
C ASP A 921 -13.77 -10.84 -42.51
N GLN A 922 -14.31 -10.58 -41.32
CA GLN A 922 -15.67 -10.06 -41.19
C GLN A 922 -15.86 -8.72 -41.91
N ALA A 923 -14.85 -7.83 -41.91
CA ALA A 923 -14.89 -6.58 -42.66
C ALA A 923 -14.90 -6.82 -44.17
N ARG A 924 -14.04 -7.71 -44.68
CA ARG A 924 -13.95 -8.10 -46.10
C ARG A 924 -15.25 -8.73 -46.61
N VAL A 925 -15.84 -9.63 -45.82
CA VAL A 925 -17.14 -10.27 -46.14
C VAL A 925 -18.27 -9.23 -46.16
N ARG A 926 -18.36 -8.35 -45.15
CA ARG A 926 -19.36 -7.25 -45.12
C ARG A 926 -19.20 -6.24 -46.26
N ALA A 927 -18.01 -6.16 -46.88
CA ALA A 927 -17.69 -5.28 -47.99
C ALA A 927 -17.80 -5.94 -49.39
N ASN A 928 -18.20 -7.22 -49.48
CA ASN A 928 -18.15 -8.03 -50.71
C ASN A 928 -16.76 -8.08 -51.38
N LEU A 929 -15.69 -7.92 -50.60
CA LEU A 929 -14.29 -8.01 -51.05
C LEU A 929 -13.71 -9.44 -50.93
N ALA A 930 -14.47 -10.35 -50.32
CA ALA A 930 -14.11 -11.75 -50.16
C ALA A 930 -14.28 -12.53 -51.48
N LYS A 931 -13.23 -13.22 -51.94
CA LYS A 931 -13.35 -14.26 -52.97
C LYS A 931 -13.70 -15.60 -52.29
N PRO A 932 -14.76 -16.31 -52.70
CA PRO A 932 -14.90 -17.72 -52.35
C PRO A 932 -13.78 -18.53 -53.01
N LYS A 933 -13.38 -19.64 -52.39
CA LYS A 933 -12.44 -20.59 -53.00
C LYS A 933 -13.04 -21.12 -54.32
N PRO A 934 -12.26 -21.22 -55.43
CA PRO A 934 -12.74 -21.92 -56.61
C PRO A 934 -13.00 -23.40 -56.29
N GLU A 935 -14.06 -23.95 -56.87
CA GLU A 935 -14.33 -25.39 -56.83
C GLU A 935 -13.31 -26.10 -57.73
N ASP A 936 -12.57 -27.06 -57.16
CA ASP A 936 -11.60 -27.87 -57.90
C ASP A 936 -12.36 -28.83 -58.84
N ALA A 937 -12.32 -28.53 -60.15
CA ALA A 937 -12.86 -29.42 -61.17
C ALA A 937 -11.95 -30.63 -61.41
N ASP A 938 -12.55 -31.72 -61.89
CA ASP A 938 -11.93 -32.98 -62.32
C ASP A 938 -11.12 -33.76 -61.27
N THR A 939 -11.77 -34.76 -60.69
CA THR A 939 -11.30 -36.14 -60.87
C THR A 939 -12.46 -37.14 -60.79
N ALA A 940 -13.08 -37.37 -61.95
CA ALA A 940 -13.71 -38.65 -62.23
C ALA A 940 -12.64 -39.69 -62.64
N ASP A 941 -13.10 -40.91 -62.90
CA ASP A 941 -12.37 -42.02 -63.55
C ASP A 941 -11.20 -42.73 -62.81
N THR A 942 -11.57 -43.92 -62.31
CA THR A 942 -10.85 -45.21 -62.43
C THR A 942 -9.69 -45.60 -61.50
N ASP A 943 -9.77 -46.88 -61.10
CA ASP A 943 -8.81 -47.83 -60.49
C ASP A 943 -8.09 -47.46 -59.18
#